data_AF-A0A8D8RGC9-F1
#
_entry.id   AF-A0A8D8RGC9-F1
#
_cell.length_a   1.000
_cell.length_b   1.000
_cell.length_c   1.000
_cell.angle_alpha   90.00
_cell.angle_beta   90.00
_cell.angle_gamma   90.00
#
_symmetry.space_group_name_H-M   'P 1'
#
loop_
_entity.id
_entity.type
_entity.pdbx_description
1 polymer ?
#
loop_
_entity_poly.entity_id
_entity_poly.type
_entity_poly.pdbx_seq_one_letter_code
_entity_poly.pdbx_strand_id
1 'polypeptide(L)'
;MMEAEYALREKQPSTVYTWSSRGPTRDGARGVTVVAPGAAITAVPCFTLRKTQHMNGTSMSAPHASGAVALLLSCLQQKGLSYSPYSVKRALEVTAQYIPSVEPFAQGFGLMQVEQAMEWLVKYHDEIETKVRFHVTTGNSKNKGIHMRVGDQQVPREVSVSVEPVFADSSNIDPEVKLNFSMSLSLTCSVPWVQIPNHLELMNMSRQFNVKIDPSNLTPGIHNGTIFAFDSNKPEKGHVFCVDVTIVKPVVLGSNPLIKPELSWDKVDFKANTIKHEFVLVPKEATVAVLKLQANTTDAQGKFIIHCMQHKPKLCHAIEIHKVVTVNAQSEVVIPFQVHPDRILEVTIAKFWTNLGDINISYRLSFRGCRPDMGNTLHLYQHDGVRRVEVNGGVQIEDISPVLSLKSGVSILKPSEPARILPLTSRDLIPTGRLTYELLLNYTFHLAKSAEVTPANPYLCDVLYESPFESQLWMLHDSNKRLLAVGDAYPDKYHVKLEKGDYTIRHQVRHEKKDLLEKLTDMPLTLTQKLSSPINLDLYSCMCAALSGGKKANSASVHPGNVVYPLYIAPLTQDKLKNVVGHYLTGTLSLLKDEPLKKVDTWNVKYYMSEVSKKPNNSNNNSNSNTNGTNSNTNNKSESGGSSKDKDTTSISSTSAAKTKLEEFEESARDHKTTWLSKLERGPTADQLYDELRAAHPRHVFVYSAMLMSFEPENKKLLPGFKAEYKLEDDHRIIEVASMGIDSIDQTELLAYLGMKHDARPDAAKQKQQMERQRLVLIDTLSRKGAAYCRIYMLSDNKTLPDGTTVTLESIDAILITLQKFVETLTDSKPSTYFVLWHAVVSQQYGRLLKLVLKMYDEKSSKELYDCLVYAVSATSGLEHVLASLNSLQPVLFPPPVSVRPF
;
A
#
# COMPACT_ATOMS: atom_id res chain seq x y z
N MET A 1 7.22 16.93 -36.40
CA MET A 1 7.37 16.44 -35.00
C MET A 1 8.70 16.92 -34.42
N MET A 2 9.86 16.38 -34.81
CA MET A 2 11.15 16.72 -34.17
C MET A 2 11.50 18.22 -34.15
N GLU A 3 11.37 18.94 -35.26
CA GLU A 3 11.65 20.39 -35.29
C GLU A 3 10.51 21.21 -34.64
N ALA A 4 9.27 21.03 -35.10
CA ALA A 4 8.15 21.88 -34.71
C ALA A 4 7.58 21.60 -33.30
N GLU A 5 7.53 20.34 -32.86
CA GLU A 5 6.92 19.97 -31.56
C GLU A 5 7.96 19.88 -30.43
N TYR A 6 9.22 19.60 -30.77
CA TYR A 6 10.31 19.47 -29.80
C TYR A 6 11.35 20.58 -29.87
N ALA A 7 11.20 21.55 -30.78
CA ALA A 7 12.17 22.63 -30.99
C ALA A 7 13.61 22.11 -31.17
N LEU A 8 13.77 20.92 -31.78
CA LEU A 8 15.09 20.39 -32.06
C LEU A 8 15.75 21.20 -33.17
N ARG A 9 17.03 21.52 -32.97
CA ARG A 9 17.86 22.27 -33.93
C ARG A 9 18.14 21.50 -35.22
N GLU A 10 18.05 20.17 -35.17
CA GLU A 10 18.40 19.28 -36.27
C GLU A 10 17.37 18.15 -36.37
N LYS A 11 16.90 17.87 -37.59
CA LYS A 11 16.05 16.73 -37.90
C LYS A 11 16.88 15.44 -37.88
N GLN A 12 16.45 14.47 -37.08
CA GLN A 12 17.06 13.15 -37.01
C GLN A 12 16.31 12.14 -37.90
N PRO A 13 16.94 11.01 -38.30
CA PRO A 13 16.26 9.94 -39.01
C PRO A 13 15.05 9.38 -38.24
N SER A 14 14.09 8.80 -38.96
CA SER A 14 12.96 8.09 -38.34
C SER A 14 13.45 7.05 -37.35
N THR A 15 12.91 7.10 -36.13
CA THR A 15 13.40 6.27 -35.05
C THR A 15 12.33 6.03 -33.98
N VAL A 16 12.57 5.07 -33.09
CA VAL A 16 11.69 4.75 -31.97
C VAL A 16 12.29 5.32 -30.69
N TYR A 17 11.43 5.79 -29.78
CA TYR A 17 11.89 6.30 -28.48
C TYR A 17 12.76 5.29 -27.74
N THR A 18 13.83 5.77 -27.10
CA THR A 18 14.75 4.93 -26.31
C THR A 18 14.09 4.22 -25.14
N TRP A 19 12.91 4.66 -24.68
CA TRP A 19 12.15 4.05 -23.58
C TRP A 19 10.89 3.28 -24.01
N SER A 20 10.63 3.12 -25.32
CA SER A 20 9.49 2.31 -25.77
C SER A 20 9.66 0.86 -25.31
N SER A 21 8.61 0.18 -24.86
CA SER A 21 8.75 -1.25 -24.54
C SER A 21 9.17 -2.04 -25.78
N ARG A 22 10.07 -3.00 -25.61
CA ARG A 22 10.57 -3.89 -26.66
C ARG A 22 10.05 -5.32 -26.46
N GLY A 23 9.96 -6.05 -27.55
CA GLY A 23 9.88 -7.50 -27.52
C GLY A 23 11.24 -8.16 -27.19
N PRO A 24 11.30 -9.50 -27.28
CA PRO A 24 10.14 -10.40 -27.27
C PRO A 24 9.43 -10.35 -25.91
N THR A 25 8.17 -10.74 -25.89
CA THR A 25 7.47 -11.01 -24.64
C THR A 25 8.04 -12.26 -23.96
N ARG A 26 7.70 -12.45 -22.69
CA ARG A 26 8.27 -13.56 -21.89
C ARG A 26 7.83 -14.95 -22.36
N ASP A 27 6.66 -15.03 -22.99
CA ASP A 27 6.12 -16.20 -23.71
C ASP A 27 6.64 -16.28 -25.16
N GLY A 28 7.65 -15.48 -25.52
CA GLY A 28 8.37 -15.54 -26.80
C GLY A 28 7.67 -14.91 -27.99
N ALA A 29 6.53 -14.25 -27.82
CA ALA A 29 5.90 -13.49 -28.91
C ALA A 29 6.74 -12.25 -29.26
N ARG A 30 6.56 -11.73 -30.49
CA ARG A 30 7.17 -10.46 -30.93
C ARG A 30 6.95 -9.28 -29.99
N GLY A 31 5.81 -9.21 -29.31
CA GLY A 31 5.38 -8.05 -28.53
C GLY A 31 4.86 -6.91 -29.40
N VAL A 32 5.74 -6.23 -30.14
CA VAL A 32 5.37 -5.12 -31.04
C VAL A 32 4.92 -5.67 -32.39
N THR A 33 3.74 -5.27 -32.87
CA THR A 33 3.26 -5.65 -34.22
C THR A 33 3.76 -4.65 -35.26
N VAL A 34 3.42 -3.37 -35.11
CA VAL A 34 3.85 -2.25 -35.97
C VAL A 34 4.14 -1.03 -35.10
N VAL A 35 4.86 -0.05 -35.66
CA VAL A 35 5.05 1.26 -35.04
C VAL A 35 4.29 2.35 -35.78
N ALA A 36 3.91 3.38 -35.03
CA ALA A 36 3.26 4.59 -35.53
C ALA A 36 3.81 5.82 -34.77
N PRO A 37 3.62 7.05 -35.28
CA PRO A 37 4.05 8.27 -34.59
C PRO A 37 3.57 8.37 -33.14
N GLY A 38 4.51 8.56 -32.21
CA GLY A 38 4.24 8.54 -30.76
C GLY A 38 4.35 9.90 -30.05
N ALA A 39 4.55 10.99 -30.80
CA ALA A 39 4.46 12.36 -30.30
C ALA A 39 3.14 12.99 -30.76
N ALA A 40 2.44 13.67 -29.86
CA ALA A 40 1.24 14.42 -30.24
C ALA A 40 0.97 15.61 -29.31
N ILE A 41 0.39 16.68 -29.87
CA ILE A 41 -0.34 17.69 -29.10
C ILE A 41 -1.77 17.19 -28.92
N THR A 42 -2.09 16.67 -27.73
CA THR A 42 -3.39 16.04 -27.42
C THR A 42 -4.26 16.94 -26.56
N ALA A 43 -5.59 16.78 -26.64
CA ALA A 43 -6.53 17.43 -25.73
C ALA A 43 -6.38 16.90 -24.30
N VAL A 44 -6.57 17.77 -23.31
CA VAL A 44 -6.57 17.42 -21.88
C VAL A 44 -7.81 18.02 -21.20
N PRO A 45 -8.29 17.45 -20.08
CA PRO A 45 -9.47 17.97 -19.39
C PRO A 45 -9.31 19.44 -18.98
N CYS A 46 -10.33 20.27 -19.23
CA CYS A 46 -10.27 21.72 -18.97
C CYS A 46 -10.02 22.07 -17.49
N PHE A 47 -10.34 21.17 -16.54
CA PHE A 47 -10.04 21.40 -15.11
C PHE A 47 -8.53 21.46 -14.83
N THR A 48 -7.68 20.98 -15.75
CA THR A 48 -6.22 21.16 -15.69
C THR A 48 -5.77 22.57 -16.08
N LEU A 49 -6.72 23.47 -16.38
CA LEU A 49 -6.52 24.85 -16.85
C LEU A 49 -5.74 24.95 -18.18
N ARG A 50 -5.82 23.89 -19.00
CA ARG A 50 -5.21 23.79 -20.33
C ARG A 50 -6.19 23.09 -21.27
N LYS A 51 -6.14 23.42 -22.58
CA LYS A 51 -6.94 22.74 -23.61
C LYS A 51 -6.17 21.59 -24.26
N THR A 52 -4.86 21.76 -24.42
CA THR A 52 -3.98 20.79 -25.06
C THR A 52 -2.65 20.67 -24.31
N GLN A 53 -1.98 19.55 -24.50
CA GLN A 53 -0.66 19.27 -23.95
C GLN A 53 0.13 18.39 -24.92
N HIS A 54 1.42 18.68 -25.04
CA HIS A 54 2.36 17.79 -25.72
C HIS A 54 2.61 16.54 -24.87
N MET A 55 2.31 15.37 -25.41
CA MET A 55 2.48 14.08 -24.74
C MET A 55 3.15 13.08 -25.68
N ASN A 56 3.91 12.16 -25.08
CA ASN A 56 4.76 11.23 -25.79
C ASN A 56 4.60 9.83 -25.25
N GLY A 57 4.55 8.85 -26.13
CA GLY A 57 4.59 7.44 -25.77
C GLY A 57 3.74 6.57 -26.67
N THR A 58 3.72 5.29 -26.33
CA THR A 58 2.84 4.31 -26.98
C THR A 58 1.36 4.67 -26.81
N SER A 59 1.00 5.40 -25.74
CA SER A 59 -0.34 5.98 -25.54
C SER A 59 -0.77 7.00 -26.60
N MET A 60 0.17 7.57 -27.37
CA MET A 60 -0.12 8.45 -28.51
C MET A 60 0.02 7.71 -29.85
N SER A 61 0.94 6.73 -29.92
CA SER A 61 1.09 5.84 -31.08
C SER A 61 -0.14 4.94 -31.30
N ALA A 62 -0.70 4.39 -30.23
CA ALA A 62 -1.88 3.52 -30.27
C ALA A 62 -3.15 4.20 -30.83
N PRO A 63 -3.56 5.41 -30.40
CA PRO A 63 -4.71 6.09 -31.01
C PRO A 63 -4.42 6.52 -32.45
N HIS A 64 -3.18 6.85 -32.81
CA HIS A 64 -2.83 7.11 -34.21
C HIS A 64 -3.06 5.87 -35.09
N ALA A 65 -2.54 4.71 -34.66
CA ALA A 65 -2.79 3.45 -35.34
C ALA A 65 -4.28 3.08 -35.38
N SER A 66 -5.02 3.35 -34.30
CA SER A 66 -6.47 3.10 -34.23
C SER A 66 -7.26 3.96 -35.22
N GLY A 67 -6.90 5.24 -35.36
CA GLY A 67 -7.50 6.13 -36.36
C GLY A 67 -7.21 5.67 -37.80
N ALA A 68 -5.98 5.25 -38.07
CA ALA A 68 -5.62 4.67 -39.36
C ALA A 68 -6.37 3.37 -39.67
N VAL A 69 -6.53 2.47 -38.68
CA VAL A 69 -7.38 1.28 -38.84
C VAL A 69 -8.84 1.66 -39.10
N ALA A 70 -9.37 2.70 -38.43
CA ALA A 70 -10.73 3.17 -38.68
C ALA A 70 -10.94 3.63 -40.13
N LEU A 71 -9.93 4.24 -40.76
CA LEU A 71 -9.97 4.60 -42.19
C LEU A 71 -10.04 3.36 -43.08
N LEU A 72 -9.20 2.34 -42.81
CA LEU A 72 -9.23 1.07 -43.53
C LEU A 72 -10.60 0.40 -43.44
N LEU A 73 -11.14 0.30 -42.22
CA LEU A 73 -12.45 -0.31 -41.97
C LEU A 73 -13.58 0.46 -42.66
N SER A 74 -13.54 1.80 -42.63
CA SER A 74 -14.53 2.65 -43.32
C SER A 74 -14.55 2.39 -44.82
N CYS A 75 -13.37 2.29 -45.45
CA CYS A 75 -13.27 2.04 -46.88
C CYS A 75 -13.71 0.61 -47.25
N LEU A 76 -13.34 -0.38 -46.45
CA LEU A 76 -13.78 -1.77 -46.66
C LEU A 76 -15.31 -1.92 -46.55
N GLN A 77 -15.92 -1.26 -45.55
CA GLN A 77 -17.38 -1.24 -45.40
C GLN A 77 -18.07 -0.57 -46.58
N GLN A 78 -17.57 0.58 -47.04
CA GLN A 78 -18.14 1.30 -48.19
C GLN A 78 -18.03 0.52 -49.50
N LYS A 79 -16.95 -0.27 -49.67
CA LYS A 79 -16.75 -1.15 -50.82
C LYS A 79 -17.48 -2.49 -50.70
N GLY A 80 -18.09 -2.80 -49.56
CA GLY A 80 -18.76 -4.08 -49.30
C GLY A 80 -17.80 -5.27 -49.26
N LEU A 81 -16.52 -5.05 -48.94
CA LEU A 81 -15.50 -6.12 -48.91
C LEU A 81 -15.48 -6.80 -47.55
N SER A 82 -15.32 -8.13 -47.55
CA SER A 82 -15.19 -8.88 -46.30
C SER A 82 -13.83 -8.68 -45.64
N TYR A 83 -13.83 -8.54 -44.31
CA TYR A 83 -12.60 -8.41 -43.53
C TYR A 83 -12.77 -9.06 -42.16
N SER A 84 -11.66 -9.30 -41.48
CA SER A 84 -11.64 -9.72 -40.08
C SER A 84 -10.56 -8.96 -39.31
N PRO A 85 -10.56 -9.00 -37.97
CA PRO A 85 -9.46 -8.48 -37.18
C PRO A 85 -8.10 -9.11 -37.56
N TYR A 86 -8.11 -10.35 -38.04
CA TYR A 86 -6.91 -11.09 -38.41
C TYR A 86 -6.37 -10.65 -39.77
N SER A 87 -7.25 -10.43 -40.76
CA SER A 87 -6.83 -9.96 -42.08
C SER A 87 -6.32 -8.52 -42.03
N VAL A 88 -6.98 -7.65 -41.25
CA VAL A 88 -6.52 -6.27 -41.04
C VAL A 88 -5.17 -6.25 -40.33
N LYS A 89 -4.98 -7.06 -39.29
CA LYS A 89 -3.68 -7.18 -38.62
C LYS A 89 -2.60 -7.68 -39.59
N ARG A 90 -2.88 -8.73 -40.36
CA ARG A 90 -1.93 -9.29 -41.34
C ARG A 90 -1.56 -8.26 -42.41
N ALA A 91 -2.53 -7.52 -42.94
CA ALA A 91 -2.28 -6.44 -43.89
C ALA A 91 -1.29 -5.42 -43.32
N LEU A 92 -1.49 -4.97 -42.08
CA LEU A 92 -0.56 -4.06 -41.42
C LEU A 92 0.84 -4.66 -41.22
N GLU A 93 0.95 -5.96 -40.94
CA GLU A 93 2.23 -6.64 -40.78
C GLU A 93 3.01 -6.75 -42.09
N VAL A 94 2.36 -7.21 -43.17
CA VAL A 94 3.01 -7.50 -44.45
C VAL A 94 3.34 -6.24 -45.26
N THR A 95 2.61 -5.14 -45.02
CA THR A 95 2.84 -3.86 -45.72
C THR A 95 3.60 -2.83 -44.88
N ALA A 96 4.01 -3.18 -43.66
CA ALA A 96 4.80 -2.27 -42.83
C ALA A 96 6.16 -1.97 -43.47
N GLN A 97 6.57 -0.70 -43.39
CA GLN A 97 7.88 -0.26 -43.85
C GLN A 97 8.92 -0.53 -42.78
N TYR A 98 9.81 -1.49 -43.01
CA TYR A 98 10.93 -1.78 -42.11
C TYR A 98 11.87 -0.57 -42.00
N ILE A 99 12.33 -0.28 -40.78
CA ILE A 99 13.22 0.83 -40.45
C ILE A 99 14.61 0.25 -40.13
N PRO A 100 15.59 0.29 -41.05
CA PRO A 100 16.88 -0.39 -40.86
C PRO A 100 17.72 0.13 -39.68
N SER A 101 17.51 1.38 -39.28
CA SER A 101 18.22 2.02 -38.15
C SER A 101 17.68 1.62 -36.78
N VAL A 102 16.57 0.88 -36.71
CA VAL A 102 15.90 0.47 -35.47
C VAL A 102 16.04 -1.03 -35.28
N GLU A 103 16.23 -1.48 -34.04
CA GLU A 103 16.28 -2.90 -33.72
C GLU A 103 14.94 -3.61 -34.00
N PRO A 104 14.94 -4.90 -34.40
CA PRO A 104 13.70 -5.65 -34.69
C PRO A 104 12.70 -5.65 -33.52
N PHE A 105 13.20 -5.72 -32.29
CA PHE A 105 12.40 -5.80 -31.07
C PHE A 105 11.60 -4.52 -30.75
N ALA A 106 12.01 -3.37 -31.29
CA ALA A 106 11.37 -2.09 -31.05
C ALA A 106 10.35 -1.71 -32.13
N GLN A 107 10.46 -2.28 -33.34
CA GLN A 107 9.63 -1.88 -34.49
C GLN A 107 8.60 -2.93 -34.94
N GLY A 108 8.73 -4.18 -34.50
CA GLY A 108 7.87 -5.26 -34.98
C GLY A 108 8.12 -5.54 -36.45
N PHE A 109 7.11 -5.34 -37.30
CA PHE A 109 7.23 -5.41 -38.76
C PHE A 109 7.65 -4.07 -39.40
N GLY A 110 7.59 -2.96 -38.66
CA GLY A 110 8.00 -1.65 -39.13
C GLY A 110 6.92 -0.58 -38.98
N LEU A 111 7.12 0.56 -39.66
CA LEU A 111 6.19 1.69 -39.68
C LEU A 111 4.96 1.35 -40.53
N MET A 112 3.77 1.45 -39.92
CA MET A 112 2.53 1.14 -40.62
C MET A 112 2.31 2.00 -41.88
N GLN A 113 1.82 1.38 -42.96
CA GLN A 113 1.54 2.03 -44.24
C GLN A 113 0.07 1.86 -44.60
N VAL A 114 -0.74 2.92 -44.44
CA VAL A 114 -2.21 2.84 -44.57
C VAL A 114 -2.64 2.54 -46.01
N GLU A 115 -2.08 3.25 -46.99
CA GLU A 115 -2.43 3.08 -48.40
C GLU A 115 -2.10 1.66 -48.89
N GLN A 116 -0.87 1.20 -48.65
CA GLN A 116 -0.43 -0.15 -49.02
C GLN A 116 -1.26 -1.24 -48.31
N ALA A 117 -1.59 -1.04 -47.03
CA ALA A 117 -2.47 -1.97 -46.30
C ALA A 117 -3.87 -2.04 -46.94
N MET A 118 -4.42 -0.90 -47.38
CA MET A 118 -5.70 -0.86 -48.08
C MET A 118 -5.64 -1.59 -49.43
N GLU A 119 -4.61 -1.35 -50.23
CA GLU A 119 -4.40 -2.05 -51.51
C GLU A 119 -4.31 -3.56 -51.31
N TRP A 120 -3.56 -3.99 -50.29
CA TRP A 120 -3.45 -5.41 -49.92
C TRP A 120 -4.81 -6.00 -49.53
N LEU A 121 -5.58 -5.29 -48.69
CA LEU A 121 -6.89 -5.73 -48.24
C LEU A 121 -7.89 -5.82 -49.41
N VAL A 122 -7.87 -4.86 -50.34
CA VAL A 122 -8.71 -4.89 -51.55
C VAL A 122 -8.31 -6.02 -52.49
N LYS A 123 -7.03 -6.37 -52.56
CA LYS A 123 -6.55 -7.44 -53.44
C LYS A 123 -6.88 -8.84 -52.93
N TYR A 124 -6.85 -9.05 -51.61
CA TYR A 124 -6.91 -10.38 -50.99
C TYR A 124 -8.09 -10.58 -50.02
N HIS A 125 -9.16 -9.78 -50.12
CA HIS A 125 -10.31 -9.86 -49.21
C HIS A 125 -11.04 -11.22 -49.21
N ASP A 126 -11.05 -11.93 -50.35
CA ASP A 126 -11.76 -13.20 -50.53
C ASP A 126 -10.93 -14.44 -50.21
N GLU A 127 -9.67 -14.28 -49.80
CA GLU A 127 -8.82 -15.42 -49.46
C GLU A 127 -9.31 -16.15 -48.19
N ILE A 128 -9.11 -17.47 -48.13
CA ILE A 128 -9.67 -18.33 -47.08
C ILE A 128 -9.11 -17.99 -45.69
N GLU A 129 -7.83 -17.59 -45.62
CA GLU A 129 -7.13 -17.19 -44.40
C GLU A 129 -7.60 -15.83 -43.85
N THR A 130 -8.42 -15.08 -44.57
CA THR A 130 -9.01 -13.82 -44.09
C THR A 130 -9.92 -14.07 -42.89
N LYS A 131 -10.57 -15.24 -42.82
CA LYS A 131 -11.53 -15.59 -41.75
C LYS A 131 -10.90 -16.38 -40.60
N VAL A 132 -9.59 -16.66 -40.68
CA VAL A 132 -8.89 -17.61 -39.82
C VAL A 132 -7.76 -16.93 -39.05
N ARG A 133 -7.75 -17.16 -37.75
CA ARG A 133 -6.61 -16.89 -36.87
C ARG A 133 -5.77 -18.16 -36.75
N PHE A 134 -4.48 -18.05 -36.99
CA PHE A 134 -3.54 -19.14 -36.74
C PHE A 134 -3.05 -19.05 -35.31
N HIS A 135 -3.55 -19.94 -34.45
CA HIS A 135 -3.11 -20.05 -33.07
C HIS A 135 -1.82 -20.86 -32.99
N VAL A 136 -0.70 -20.16 -32.85
CA VAL A 136 0.63 -20.75 -32.69
C VAL A 136 0.94 -20.95 -31.22
N THR A 137 1.38 -22.16 -30.86
CA THR A 137 1.91 -22.49 -29.54
C THR A 137 3.23 -23.27 -29.65
N THR A 138 4.15 -23.07 -28.71
CA THR A 138 5.49 -23.67 -28.73
C THR A 138 5.80 -24.40 -27.42
N GLY A 139 6.35 -25.60 -27.55
CA GLY A 139 6.74 -26.47 -26.45
C GLY A 139 5.61 -26.82 -25.48
N ASN A 140 5.97 -27.43 -24.34
CA ASN A 140 5.00 -27.90 -23.35
C ASN A 140 4.30 -26.76 -22.60
N SER A 141 4.92 -25.58 -22.54
CA SER A 141 4.39 -24.41 -21.85
C SER A 141 3.33 -23.65 -22.65
N LYS A 142 3.03 -24.07 -23.89
CA LYS A 142 2.11 -23.39 -24.83
C LYS A 142 2.45 -21.90 -25.01
N ASN A 143 3.74 -21.61 -25.10
CA ASN A 143 4.25 -20.25 -25.34
C ASN A 143 3.89 -19.77 -26.75
N LYS A 144 3.88 -18.47 -27.01
CA LYS A 144 3.52 -17.90 -28.34
C LYS A 144 4.69 -17.84 -29.32
N GLY A 145 5.92 -18.00 -28.83
CA GLY A 145 7.13 -18.13 -29.64
C GLY A 145 8.23 -18.83 -28.86
N ILE A 146 9.39 -19.03 -29.48
CA ILE A 146 10.52 -19.74 -28.87
C ILE A 146 11.47 -18.71 -28.28
N HIS A 147 11.61 -18.69 -26.96
CA HIS A 147 12.48 -17.73 -26.26
C HIS A 147 13.41 -18.45 -25.28
N MET A 148 14.70 -18.45 -25.62
CA MET A 148 15.77 -19.13 -24.88
C MET A 148 16.63 -18.10 -24.15
N ARG A 149 16.32 -17.86 -22.88
CA ARG A 149 17.00 -16.86 -22.01
C ARG A 149 17.33 -17.44 -20.62
N VAL A 150 17.95 -18.62 -20.58
CA VAL A 150 18.31 -19.31 -19.32
C VAL A 150 19.69 -19.96 -19.43
N GLY A 151 20.64 -19.58 -18.57
CA GLY A 151 22.00 -20.15 -18.60
C GLY A 151 22.76 -19.85 -19.90
N ASP A 152 23.81 -20.63 -20.17
CA ASP A 152 24.79 -20.37 -21.25
C ASP A 152 24.38 -20.90 -22.64
N GLN A 153 23.27 -21.65 -22.75
CA GLN A 153 22.66 -22.06 -24.03
C GLN A 153 23.66 -22.56 -25.10
N GLN A 154 24.42 -23.63 -24.82
CA GLN A 154 25.40 -24.19 -25.77
C GLN A 154 24.89 -25.42 -26.54
N VAL A 155 23.84 -26.07 -26.03
CA VAL A 155 23.37 -27.36 -26.54
C VAL A 155 22.23 -27.14 -27.53
N PRO A 156 22.26 -27.76 -28.73
CA PRO A 156 21.14 -27.75 -29.66
C PRO A 156 19.87 -28.32 -29.02
N ARG A 157 18.72 -27.73 -29.33
CA ARG A 157 17.41 -28.15 -28.79
C ARG A 157 16.39 -28.29 -29.89
N GLU A 158 15.51 -29.27 -29.72
CA GLU A 158 14.34 -29.45 -30.55
C GLU A 158 13.09 -28.98 -29.81
N VAL A 159 12.29 -28.15 -30.46
CA VAL A 159 11.08 -27.56 -29.90
C VAL A 159 9.93 -27.87 -30.86
N SER A 160 8.86 -28.48 -30.33
CA SER A 160 7.64 -28.69 -31.11
C SER A 160 6.84 -27.39 -31.18
N VAL A 161 6.40 -27.05 -32.38
CA VAL A 161 5.51 -25.92 -32.69
C VAL A 161 4.19 -26.48 -33.16
N SER A 162 3.10 -26.05 -32.51
CA SER A 162 1.73 -26.45 -32.81
C SER A 162 0.98 -25.26 -33.38
N VAL A 163 0.34 -25.44 -34.54
CA VAL A 163 -0.46 -24.42 -35.22
C VAL A 163 -1.88 -24.94 -35.38
N GLU A 164 -2.85 -24.14 -34.97
CA GLU A 164 -4.27 -24.46 -35.07
C GLU A 164 -5.04 -23.33 -35.75
N PRO A 165 -5.77 -23.57 -36.84
CA PRO A 165 -6.64 -22.58 -37.44
C PRO A 165 -7.92 -22.41 -36.59
N VAL A 166 -8.22 -21.16 -36.23
CA VAL A 166 -9.39 -20.79 -35.43
C VAL A 166 -10.21 -19.76 -36.22
N PHE A 167 -11.43 -20.12 -36.59
CA PHE A 167 -12.33 -19.22 -37.32
C PHE A 167 -12.92 -18.14 -36.40
N ALA A 168 -13.06 -16.91 -36.93
CA ALA A 168 -13.49 -15.74 -36.16
C ALA A 168 -14.86 -15.90 -35.47
N ASP A 169 -15.81 -16.57 -36.12
CA ASP A 169 -17.11 -16.95 -35.56
C ASP A 169 -17.28 -18.47 -35.66
N SER A 170 -16.56 -19.19 -34.80
CA SER A 170 -16.57 -20.65 -34.82
C SER A 170 -17.96 -21.24 -34.53
N SER A 171 -18.86 -20.49 -33.89
CA SER A 171 -20.24 -20.87 -33.57
C SER A 171 -21.21 -20.76 -34.74
N ASN A 172 -21.08 -19.73 -35.58
CA ASN A 172 -22.07 -19.45 -36.64
C ASN A 172 -21.54 -19.67 -38.06
N ILE A 173 -20.29 -20.14 -38.22
CA ILE A 173 -19.76 -20.43 -39.55
C ILE A 173 -20.28 -21.77 -40.08
N ASP A 174 -20.60 -21.79 -41.37
CA ASP A 174 -21.04 -22.99 -42.08
C ASP A 174 -20.02 -24.13 -41.92
N PRO A 175 -20.43 -25.32 -41.45
CA PRO A 175 -19.57 -26.49 -41.37
C PRO A 175 -18.83 -26.82 -42.66
N GLU A 176 -19.41 -26.53 -43.83
CA GLU A 176 -18.78 -26.79 -45.12
C GLU A 176 -17.49 -25.97 -45.31
N VAL A 177 -17.46 -24.72 -44.83
CA VAL A 177 -16.25 -23.87 -44.88
C VAL A 177 -15.12 -24.46 -44.04
N LYS A 178 -15.46 -25.07 -42.89
CA LYS A 178 -14.49 -25.76 -42.02
C LYS A 178 -13.99 -27.06 -42.64
N LEU A 179 -14.86 -27.83 -43.29
CA LEU A 179 -14.52 -29.09 -43.94
C LEU A 179 -13.60 -28.86 -45.15
N ASN A 180 -13.85 -27.81 -45.92
CA ASN A 180 -13.09 -27.46 -47.11
C ASN A 180 -11.81 -26.66 -46.81
N PHE A 181 -11.52 -26.36 -45.55
CA PHE A 181 -10.29 -25.66 -45.18
C PHE A 181 -9.07 -26.58 -45.28
N SER A 182 -8.27 -26.33 -46.31
CA SER A 182 -6.98 -26.96 -46.56
C SER A 182 -6.01 -25.92 -47.11
N MET A 183 -4.80 -25.85 -46.56
CA MET A 183 -3.79 -24.87 -46.97
C MET A 183 -2.40 -25.52 -47.02
N SER A 184 -1.80 -25.44 -48.21
CA SER A 184 -0.42 -25.87 -48.46
C SER A 184 0.54 -24.72 -48.15
N LEU A 185 1.28 -24.84 -47.06
CA LEU A 185 2.18 -23.79 -46.58
C LEU A 185 3.64 -24.12 -46.88
N SER A 186 4.37 -23.11 -47.35
CA SER A 186 5.82 -23.14 -47.49
C SER A 186 6.45 -22.38 -46.34
N LEU A 187 7.32 -23.04 -45.58
CA LEU A 187 7.97 -22.48 -44.40
C LEU A 187 9.39 -22.04 -44.74
N THR A 188 9.76 -20.84 -44.32
CA THR A 188 11.14 -20.34 -44.43
C THR A 188 11.59 -19.76 -43.09
N CYS A 189 12.91 -19.74 -42.85
CA CYS A 189 13.48 -19.09 -41.68
C CYS A 189 14.41 -17.96 -42.10
N SER A 190 14.37 -16.85 -41.38
CA SER A 190 15.24 -15.70 -41.63
C SER A 190 16.70 -15.94 -41.25
N VAL A 191 17.03 -17.07 -40.60
CA VAL A 191 18.35 -17.37 -40.05
C VAL A 191 18.76 -18.83 -40.27
N PRO A 192 20.07 -19.13 -40.41
CA PRO A 192 20.56 -20.47 -40.71
C PRO A 192 20.72 -21.39 -39.48
N TRP A 193 20.76 -20.84 -38.26
CA TRP A 193 20.92 -21.61 -37.01
C TRP A 193 19.61 -22.24 -36.49
N VAL A 194 18.51 -22.06 -37.24
CA VAL A 194 17.22 -22.70 -37.01
C VAL A 194 16.91 -23.61 -38.19
N GLN A 195 16.73 -24.90 -37.91
CA GLN A 195 16.34 -25.91 -38.88
C GLN A 195 14.84 -26.17 -38.76
N ILE A 196 14.14 -26.10 -39.89
CA ILE A 196 12.69 -26.27 -40.01
C ILE A 196 12.36 -27.21 -41.17
N PRO A 197 11.17 -27.83 -41.20
CA PRO A 197 10.64 -28.43 -42.41
C PRO A 197 10.30 -27.35 -43.45
N ASN A 198 10.35 -27.69 -44.74
CA ASN A 198 10.08 -26.75 -45.84
C ASN A 198 8.59 -26.58 -46.15
N HIS A 199 7.76 -27.58 -45.83
CA HIS A 199 6.34 -27.60 -46.18
C HIS A 199 5.50 -28.04 -44.99
N LEU A 200 4.28 -27.50 -44.90
CA LEU A 200 3.29 -27.87 -43.90
C LEU A 200 1.89 -27.85 -44.53
N GLU A 201 1.21 -28.98 -44.47
CA GLU A 201 -0.17 -29.12 -44.90
C GLU A 201 -1.12 -28.93 -43.71
N LEU A 202 -1.87 -27.83 -43.72
CA LEU A 202 -2.72 -27.40 -42.61
C LEU A 202 -4.20 -27.50 -42.97
N MET A 203 -4.90 -28.36 -42.23
CA MET A 203 -6.35 -28.55 -42.32
C MET A 203 -7.02 -27.91 -41.11
N ASN A 204 -8.35 -27.99 -40.98
CA ASN A 204 -9.07 -27.51 -39.81
C ASN A 204 -8.84 -28.38 -38.55
N MET A 205 -7.58 -28.53 -38.14
CA MET A 205 -7.15 -29.23 -36.94
C MET A 205 -5.79 -28.69 -36.49
N SER A 206 -5.42 -28.96 -35.24
CA SER A 206 -4.08 -28.66 -34.76
C SER A 206 -3.04 -29.57 -35.44
N ARG A 207 -2.00 -28.96 -35.99
CA ARG A 207 -0.85 -29.63 -36.62
C ARG A 207 0.45 -29.22 -35.93
N GLN A 208 1.33 -30.18 -35.75
CA GLN A 208 2.62 -29.97 -35.11
C GLN A 208 3.77 -30.23 -36.08
N PHE A 209 4.82 -29.44 -35.94
CA PHE A 209 6.11 -29.67 -36.58
C PHE A 209 7.23 -29.33 -35.61
N ASN A 210 8.40 -29.93 -35.80
CA ASN A 210 9.55 -29.71 -34.92
C ASN A 210 10.51 -28.68 -35.52
N VAL A 211 11.09 -27.88 -34.65
CA VAL A 211 12.10 -26.87 -34.96
C VAL A 211 13.36 -27.20 -34.17
N LYS A 212 14.47 -27.39 -34.87
CA LYS A 212 15.77 -27.63 -34.23
C LYS A 212 16.58 -26.33 -34.23
N ILE A 213 17.10 -25.97 -33.07
CA ILE A 213 17.76 -24.70 -32.80
C ILE A 213 19.17 -25.01 -32.32
N ASP A 214 20.18 -24.46 -32.99
CA ASP A 214 21.59 -24.67 -32.66
C ASP A 214 22.27 -23.36 -32.23
N PRO A 215 22.44 -23.12 -30.92
CA PRO A 215 23.08 -21.90 -30.41
C PRO A 215 24.61 -21.98 -30.29
N SER A 216 25.24 -23.12 -30.63
CA SER A 216 26.65 -23.39 -30.36
C SER A 216 27.59 -22.33 -30.97
N ASN A 217 27.35 -21.98 -32.23
CA ASN A 217 28.17 -21.03 -33.00
C ASN A 217 27.76 -19.56 -32.85
N LEU A 218 26.75 -19.25 -32.02
CA LEU A 218 26.34 -17.87 -31.78
C LEU A 218 27.35 -17.15 -30.89
N THR A 219 27.56 -15.86 -31.14
CA THR A 219 28.33 -14.98 -30.25
C THR A 219 27.50 -14.57 -29.03
N PRO A 220 28.11 -14.10 -27.93
CA PRO A 220 27.36 -13.47 -26.85
C PRO A 220 26.53 -12.29 -27.37
N GLY A 221 25.30 -12.17 -26.88
CA GLY A 221 24.33 -11.18 -27.34
C GLY A 221 22.93 -11.77 -27.52
N ILE A 222 22.05 -10.97 -28.12
CA ILE A 222 20.68 -11.38 -28.48
C ILE A 222 20.61 -11.69 -29.98
N HIS A 223 20.02 -12.83 -30.31
CA HIS A 223 19.86 -13.32 -31.67
C HIS A 223 18.39 -13.56 -31.93
N ASN A 224 17.88 -13.03 -33.05
CA ASN A 224 16.50 -13.20 -33.46
C ASN A 224 16.43 -13.89 -34.82
N GLY A 225 15.53 -14.86 -34.92
CA GLY A 225 15.08 -15.49 -36.14
C GLY A 225 13.56 -15.48 -36.20
N THR A 226 12.99 -15.42 -37.40
CA THR A 226 11.56 -15.56 -37.61
C THR A 226 11.33 -16.69 -38.61
N ILE A 227 10.44 -17.61 -38.24
CA ILE A 227 9.91 -18.62 -39.15
C ILE A 227 8.66 -18.02 -39.79
N PHE A 228 8.64 -17.91 -41.11
CA PHE A 228 7.51 -17.40 -41.88
C PHE A 228 6.81 -18.55 -42.59
N ALA A 229 5.49 -18.57 -42.52
CA ALA A 229 4.66 -19.48 -43.31
C ALA A 229 3.98 -18.71 -44.44
N PHE A 230 4.22 -19.11 -45.68
CA PHE A 230 3.61 -18.53 -46.88
C PHE A 230 2.61 -19.52 -47.48
N ASP A 231 1.53 -19.00 -48.07
CA ASP A 231 0.69 -19.83 -48.94
C ASP A 231 1.50 -20.20 -50.20
N SER A 232 1.65 -21.51 -50.43
CA SER A 232 2.48 -22.03 -51.52
C SER A 232 1.91 -21.69 -52.90
N ASN A 233 0.60 -21.47 -52.98
CA ASN A 233 -0.07 -21.11 -54.23
C ASN A 233 0.05 -19.61 -54.57
N LYS A 234 0.22 -18.77 -53.54
CA LYS A 234 0.19 -17.30 -53.64
C LYS A 234 1.15 -16.66 -52.62
N PRO A 235 2.48 -16.86 -52.78
CA PRO A 235 3.47 -16.33 -51.83
C PRO A 235 3.53 -14.79 -51.81
N GLU A 236 3.10 -14.12 -52.87
CA GLU A 236 3.04 -12.66 -53.00
C GLU A 236 2.05 -11.98 -52.04
N LYS A 237 1.21 -12.75 -51.34
CA LYS A 237 0.37 -12.27 -50.24
C LYS A 237 1.16 -11.89 -49.00
N GLY A 238 2.40 -12.39 -48.87
CA GLY A 238 3.17 -12.30 -47.64
C GLY A 238 2.84 -13.44 -46.67
N HIS A 239 3.33 -13.34 -45.43
CA HIS A 239 3.21 -14.43 -44.46
C HIS A 239 1.77 -14.57 -43.93
N VAL A 240 1.32 -15.82 -43.82
CA VAL A 240 0.03 -16.20 -43.24
C VAL A 240 0.11 -16.16 -41.71
N PHE A 241 1.20 -16.69 -41.16
CA PHE A 241 1.61 -16.57 -39.77
C PHE A 241 3.13 -16.60 -39.64
N CYS A 242 3.64 -16.23 -38.47
CA CYS A 242 5.06 -16.31 -38.16
C CYS A 242 5.29 -16.88 -36.76
N VAL A 243 6.48 -17.43 -36.53
CA VAL A 243 6.94 -17.91 -35.22
C VAL A 243 8.30 -17.29 -34.92
N ASP A 244 8.36 -16.50 -33.86
CA ASP A 244 9.61 -15.85 -33.45
C ASP A 244 10.48 -16.82 -32.64
N VAL A 245 11.77 -16.81 -32.96
CA VAL A 245 12.82 -17.57 -32.28
C VAL A 245 13.84 -16.58 -31.76
N THR A 246 13.91 -16.40 -30.45
CA THR A 246 14.87 -15.49 -29.82
C THR A 246 15.76 -16.24 -28.85
N ILE A 247 17.08 -16.08 -29.01
CA ILE A 247 18.10 -16.66 -28.15
C ILE A 247 18.89 -15.53 -27.52
N VAL A 248 19.06 -15.59 -26.21
CA VAL A 248 19.96 -14.72 -25.47
C VAL A 248 21.15 -15.54 -25.01
N LYS A 249 22.32 -15.29 -25.60
CA LYS A 249 23.58 -15.93 -25.22
C LYS A 249 24.35 -14.97 -24.32
N PRO A 250 24.46 -15.26 -23.01
CA PRO A 250 25.12 -14.35 -22.09
C PRO A 250 26.65 -14.42 -22.22
N VAL A 251 27.34 -13.36 -21.79
CA VAL A 251 28.74 -13.43 -21.39
C VAL A 251 28.82 -14.18 -20.07
N VAL A 252 29.66 -15.22 -20.02
CA VAL A 252 29.93 -15.99 -18.80
C VAL A 252 31.28 -15.58 -18.25
N LEU A 253 31.29 -15.08 -17.01
CA LEU A 253 32.52 -14.77 -16.29
C LEU A 253 33.19 -16.06 -15.80
N GLY A 254 34.51 -16.16 -15.98
CA GLY A 254 35.27 -17.32 -15.51
C GLY A 254 35.24 -17.45 -13.99
N SER A 255 35.25 -18.69 -13.49
CA SER A 255 35.08 -19.04 -12.07
C SER A 255 36.31 -18.80 -11.19
N ASN A 256 37.31 -18.04 -11.65
CA ASN A 256 38.57 -17.88 -10.92
C ASN A 256 38.42 -16.84 -9.80
N PRO A 257 38.47 -17.24 -8.51
CA PRO A 257 38.27 -16.33 -7.37
C PRO A 257 39.39 -15.30 -7.19
N LEU A 258 40.52 -15.44 -7.89
CA LEU A 258 41.65 -14.51 -7.84
C LEU A 258 41.46 -13.30 -8.78
N ILE A 259 40.54 -13.37 -9.74
CA ILE A 259 40.27 -12.30 -10.70
C ILE A 259 38.95 -11.64 -10.30
N LYS A 260 38.96 -10.31 -10.20
CA LYS A 260 37.73 -9.55 -9.94
C LYS A 260 36.71 -9.85 -11.04
N PRO A 261 35.46 -10.24 -10.71
CA PRO A 261 34.41 -10.52 -11.69
C PRO A 261 33.91 -9.20 -12.29
N GLU A 262 34.71 -8.62 -13.18
CA GLU A 262 34.48 -7.33 -13.81
C GLU A 262 34.50 -7.47 -15.34
N LEU A 263 33.57 -6.78 -15.99
CA LEU A 263 33.54 -6.57 -17.43
C LEU A 263 33.74 -5.08 -17.69
N SER A 264 34.60 -4.74 -18.65
CA SER A 264 34.88 -3.37 -19.03
C SER A 264 34.67 -3.18 -20.53
N TRP A 265 33.95 -2.13 -20.88
CA TRP A 265 33.78 -1.67 -22.25
C TRP A 265 34.39 -0.28 -22.35
N ASP A 266 35.51 -0.20 -23.05
CA ASP A 266 36.24 1.05 -23.20
C ASP A 266 35.89 1.73 -24.51
N LYS A 267 35.71 3.04 -24.43
CA LYS A 267 35.47 3.93 -25.56
C LYS A 267 34.33 3.52 -26.49
N VAL A 268 33.15 3.26 -25.93
CA VAL A 268 31.94 2.94 -26.70
C VAL A 268 31.26 4.21 -27.22
N ASP A 269 31.00 4.26 -28.52
CA ASP A 269 30.34 5.38 -29.18
C ASP A 269 28.81 5.36 -29.03
N PHE A 270 28.26 6.50 -28.62
CA PHE A 270 26.82 6.74 -28.54
C PHE A 270 26.43 7.99 -29.33
N LYS A 271 25.76 7.75 -30.46
CA LYS A 271 25.02 8.78 -31.20
C LYS A 271 23.66 9.02 -30.55
N ALA A 272 22.98 10.09 -30.95
CA ALA A 272 21.58 10.31 -30.54
C ALA A 272 20.73 9.04 -30.81
N ASN A 273 19.93 8.63 -29.83
CA ASN A 273 19.09 7.42 -29.88
C ASN A 273 19.83 6.07 -30.00
N THR A 274 21.15 6.01 -29.81
CA THR A 274 21.89 4.74 -29.77
C THR A 274 21.55 3.96 -28.49
N ILE A 275 21.33 2.66 -28.65
CA ILE A 275 21.03 1.73 -27.56
C ILE A 275 22.04 0.57 -27.63
N LYS A 276 22.57 0.18 -26.48
CA LYS A 276 23.47 -0.96 -26.31
C LYS A 276 22.88 -1.90 -25.26
N HIS A 277 22.85 -3.19 -25.58
CA HIS A 277 22.39 -4.25 -24.69
C HIS A 277 23.54 -5.18 -24.39
N GLU A 278 23.87 -5.33 -23.11
CA GLU A 278 24.85 -6.30 -22.64
C GLU A 278 24.13 -7.40 -21.87
N PHE A 279 24.34 -8.66 -22.25
CA PHE A 279 23.75 -9.82 -21.57
C PHE A 279 24.83 -10.57 -20.82
N VAL A 280 24.69 -10.68 -19.50
CA VAL A 280 25.71 -11.27 -18.62
C VAL A 280 25.07 -12.31 -17.71
N LEU A 281 25.67 -13.48 -17.59
CA LEU A 281 25.23 -14.49 -16.64
C LEU A 281 25.76 -14.11 -15.26
N VAL A 282 24.86 -13.81 -14.32
CA VAL A 282 25.26 -13.38 -12.97
C VAL A 282 25.96 -14.54 -12.25
N PRO A 283 27.17 -14.32 -11.70
CA PRO A 283 27.89 -15.34 -10.94
C PRO A 283 27.07 -15.86 -9.76
N LYS A 284 27.25 -17.15 -9.44
CA LYS A 284 26.46 -17.88 -8.43
C LYS A 284 26.47 -17.24 -7.02
N GLU A 285 27.59 -16.62 -6.65
CA GLU A 285 27.78 -16.02 -5.31
C GLU A 285 27.57 -14.49 -5.30
N ALA A 286 27.16 -13.88 -6.42
CA ALA A 286 26.92 -12.44 -6.48
C ALA A 286 25.53 -12.08 -5.97
N THR A 287 25.44 -11.03 -5.14
CA THR A 287 24.17 -10.48 -4.63
C THR A 287 23.93 -9.04 -5.12
N VAL A 288 24.99 -8.35 -5.54
CA VAL A 288 24.95 -6.97 -6.06
C VAL A 288 25.79 -6.87 -7.31
N ALA A 289 25.33 -6.05 -8.27
CA ALA A 289 26.14 -5.56 -9.36
C ALA A 289 26.34 -4.04 -9.23
N VAL A 290 27.50 -3.56 -9.65
CA VAL A 290 27.84 -2.14 -9.67
C VAL A 290 28.23 -1.75 -11.10
N LEU A 291 27.38 -0.93 -11.73
CA LEU A 291 27.65 -0.35 -13.04
C LEU A 291 28.28 1.04 -12.85
N LYS A 292 29.42 1.24 -13.48
CA LYS A 292 30.17 2.51 -13.48
C LYS A 292 30.23 3.04 -14.90
N LEU A 293 29.98 4.34 -15.10
CA LEU A 293 30.04 4.99 -16.40
C LEU A 293 30.81 6.31 -16.31
N GLN A 294 31.66 6.59 -17.30
CA GLN A 294 32.37 7.86 -17.42
C GLN A 294 32.53 8.26 -18.90
N ALA A 295 32.38 9.55 -19.20
CA ALA A 295 32.69 10.04 -20.54
C ALA A 295 34.21 10.16 -20.73
N ASN A 296 34.69 9.82 -21.92
CA ASN A 296 36.14 9.88 -22.20
C ASN A 296 36.60 11.27 -22.67
N THR A 297 35.67 12.19 -22.94
CA THR A 297 35.96 13.53 -23.48
C THR A 297 35.56 14.62 -22.49
N THR A 298 36.50 15.51 -22.17
CA THR A 298 36.39 16.49 -21.07
C THR A 298 35.18 17.41 -21.17
N ASP A 299 34.82 17.83 -22.38
CA ASP A 299 33.72 18.77 -22.64
C ASP A 299 32.39 18.08 -22.99
N ALA A 300 32.36 16.74 -23.03
CA ALA A 300 31.17 16.00 -23.44
C ALA A 300 30.27 15.66 -22.23
N GLN A 301 29.00 16.05 -22.33
CA GLN A 301 27.94 15.71 -21.38
C GLN A 301 26.78 15.03 -22.13
N GLY A 302 26.37 13.86 -21.66
CA GLY A 302 25.27 13.10 -22.26
C GLY A 302 24.22 12.70 -21.23
N LYS A 303 22.94 12.72 -21.62
CA LYS A 303 21.86 12.11 -20.83
C LYS A 303 21.64 10.68 -21.30
N PHE A 304 21.67 9.74 -20.37
CA PHE A 304 21.52 8.31 -20.62
C PHE A 304 20.37 7.72 -19.82
N ILE A 305 19.69 6.76 -20.42
CA ILE A 305 18.74 5.87 -19.75
C ILE A 305 19.49 4.57 -19.50
N ILE A 306 19.53 4.16 -18.24
CA ILE A 306 20.10 2.90 -17.80
C ILE A 306 18.93 2.02 -17.34
N HIS A 307 18.78 0.87 -17.99
CA HIS A 307 17.80 -0.13 -17.61
C HIS A 307 18.50 -1.48 -17.44
N CYS A 308 18.67 -1.89 -16.18
CA CYS A 308 19.21 -3.21 -15.88
C CYS A 308 18.08 -4.11 -15.38
N MET A 309 17.93 -5.31 -15.93
CA MET A 309 16.84 -6.20 -15.57
C MET A 309 17.17 -7.70 -15.60
N GLN A 310 16.49 -8.46 -14.73
CA GLN A 310 16.48 -9.92 -14.70
C GLN A 310 15.05 -10.46 -14.63
N HIS A 311 14.76 -11.50 -15.40
CA HIS A 311 13.46 -12.16 -15.37
C HIS A 311 13.27 -12.96 -14.06
N LYS A 312 12.09 -12.82 -13.43
CA LYS A 312 11.64 -13.71 -12.34
C LYS A 312 10.83 -14.87 -12.89
N PRO A 313 11.17 -16.15 -12.65
CA PRO A 313 10.40 -17.28 -13.19
C PRO A 313 8.88 -17.14 -12.96
N LYS A 314 8.08 -17.29 -14.03
CA LYS A 314 6.61 -17.31 -14.04
C LYS A 314 5.86 -16.08 -13.49
N LEU A 315 6.55 -14.99 -13.15
CA LEU A 315 5.93 -13.72 -12.74
C LEU A 315 6.04 -12.71 -13.87
N CYS A 316 5.12 -11.74 -13.99
CA CYS A 316 5.21 -10.66 -14.98
C CYS A 316 6.30 -9.62 -14.62
N HIS A 317 6.49 -9.35 -13.33
CA HIS A 317 7.52 -8.44 -12.83
C HIS A 317 8.94 -8.98 -13.01
N ALA A 318 9.86 -8.10 -13.42
CA ALA A 318 11.29 -8.34 -13.41
C ALA A 318 11.93 -7.82 -12.10
N ILE A 319 13.15 -8.27 -11.80
CA ILE A 319 14.04 -7.48 -10.93
C ILE A 319 14.64 -6.43 -11.84
N GLU A 320 14.34 -5.16 -11.63
CA GLU A 320 14.81 -4.11 -12.53
C GLU A 320 15.19 -2.82 -11.82
N ILE A 321 16.07 -2.07 -12.46
CA ILE A 321 16.42 -0.70 -12.13
C ILE A 321 16.36 0.11 -13.42
N HIS A 322 15.59 1.20 -13.38
CA HIS A 322 15.46 2.13 -14.50
C HIS A 322 15.80 3.54 -14.01
N LYS A 323 16.91 4.11 -14.50
CA LYS A 323 17.40 5.42 -14.08
C LYS A 323 17.82 6.26 -15.27
N VAL A 324 17.47 7.55 -15.23
CA VAL A 324 18.03 8.55 -16.15
C VAL A 324 19.20 9.23 -15.45
N VAL A 325 20.38 9.18 -16.07
CA VAL A 325 21.62 9.72 -15.51
C VAL A 325 22.28 10.66 -16.50
N THR A 326 23.00 11.64 -15.97
CA THR A 326 23.86 12.51 -16.76
C THR A 326 25.29 12.01 -16.60
N VAL A 327 25.95 11.68 -17.70
CA VAL A 327 27.34 11.21 -17.73
C VAL A 327 28.21 12.33 -18.30
N ASN A 328 29.33 12.61 -17.63
CA ASN A 328 30.35 13.58 -18.05
C ASN A 328 31.75 12.99 -17.80
N ALA A 329 32.80 13.74 -18.12
CA ALA A 329 34.18 13.30 -17.91
C ALA A 329 34.72 13.59 -16.51
N GLN A 330 34.17 14.59 -15.81
CA GLN A 330 34.66 15.07 -14.52
C GLN A 330 34.36 14.09 -13.37
N SER A 331 33.28 13.31 -13.46
CA SER A 331 32.84 12.41 -12.39
C SER A 331 32.35 11.07 -12.94
N GLU A 332 32.74 9.99 -12.27
CA GLU A 332 32.23 8.64 -12.55
C GLU A 332 30.83 8.47 -11.96
N VAL A 333 29.87 8.04 -12.79
CA VAL A 333 28.51 7.70 -12.36
C VAL A 333 28.51 6.26 -11.86
N VAL A 334 28.15 6.05 -10.59
CA VAL A 334 28.12 4.72 -9.96
C VAL A 334 26.68 4.31 -9.64
N ILE A 335 26.25 3.17 -10.18
CA ILE A 335 24.88 2.65 -10.06
C ILE A 335 24.93 1.22 -9.49
N PRO A 336 24.78 1.04 -8.17
CA PRO A 336 24.61 -0.27 -7.57
C PRO A 336 23.16 -0.74 -7.67
N PHE A 337 22.95 -2.04 -7.90
CA PHE A 337 21.63 -2.68 -7.90
C PHE A 337 21.73 -4.16 -7.51
N GLN A 338 20.66 -4.69 -6.90
CA GLN A 338 20.61 -6.07 -6.44
C GLN A 338 20.50 -7.01 -7.64
N VAL A 339 21.19 -8.15 -7.59
CA VAL A 339 21.13 -9.18 -8.62
C VAL A 339 20.88 -10.55 -7.99
N HIS A 340 20.25 -11.41 -8.77
CA HIS A 340 20.06 -12.81 -8.42
C HIS A 340 21.02 -13.70 -9.21
N PRO A 341 21.62 -14.70 -8.55
CA PRO A 341 22.57 -15.60 -9.19
C PRO A 341 21.93 -16.51 -10.24
N ASP A 342 22.76 -17.03 -11.15
CA ASP A 342 22.39 -18.00 -12.20
C ASP A 342 21.27 -17.51 -13.14
N ARG A 343 21.11 -16.20 -13.26
CA ARG A 343 20.14 -15.56 -14.15
C ARG A 343 20.86 -14.58 -15.07
N ILE A 344 20.37 -14.51 -16.30
CA ILE A 344 20.88 -13.53 -17.27
C ILE A 344 20.42 -12.14 -16.84
N LEU A 345 21.40 -11.29 -16.56
CA LEU A 345 21.24 -9.85 -16.41
C LEU A 345 21.37 -9.20 -17.78
N GLU A 346 20.37 -8.39 -18.12
CA GLU A 346 20.44 -7.47 -19.25
C GLU A 346 20.76 -6.08 -18.73
N VAL A 347 21.83 -5.48 -19.24
CA VAL A 347 22.23 -4.10 -18.98
C VAL A 347 22.02 -3.30 -20.26
N THR A 348 20.99 -2.46 -20.26
CA THR A 348 20.68 -1.59 -21.39
C THR A 348 21.15 -0.17 -21.09
N ILE A 349 21.99 0.36 -21.96
CA ILE A 349 22.48 1.75 -21.91
C ILE A 349 21.99 2.43 -23.19
N ALA A 350 21.16 3.47 -23.03
CA ALA A 350 20.58 4.19 -24.15
C ALA A 350 20.85 5.68 -24.03
N LYS A 351 21.37 6.32 -25.08
CA LYS A 351 21.50 7.77 -25.11
C LYS A 351 20.14 8.41 -25.37
N PHE A 352 19.74 9.36 -24.53
CA PHE A 352 18.43 10.01 -24.64
C PHE A 352 18.26 10.66 -26.02
N TRP A 353 17.15 10.38 -26.70
CA TRP A 353 17.01 10.70 -28.13
C TRP A 353 17.07 12.20 -28.48
N THR A 354 16.63 13.08 -27.56
CA THR A 354 16.70 14.55 -27.78
C THR A 354 18.08 15.14 -27.46
N ASN A 355 18.98 14.38 -26.85
CA ASN A 355 20.31 14.85 -26.50
C ASN A 355 21.24 14.69 -27.74
N LEU A 356 21.34 15.77 -28.50
CA LEU A 356 22.14 15.85 -29.73
C LEU A 356 23.65 15.72 -29.47
N GLY A 357 24.39 15.40 -30.53
CA GLY A 357 25.84 15.21 -30.52
C GLY A 357 26.25 13.76 -30.29
N ASP A 358 27.52 13.46 -30.56
CA ASP A 358 28.11 12.14 -30.32
C ASP A 358 28.91 12.18 -29.02
N ILE A 359 28.86 11.10 -28.25
CA ILE A 359 29.63 10.98 -27.02
C ILE A 359 30.21 9.58 -26.93
N ASN A 360 31.45 9.52 -26.47
CA ASN A 360 32.16 8.27 -26.27
C ASN A 360 32.30 8.04 -24.75
N ILE A 361 31.79 6.91 -24.26
CA ILE A 361 31.79 6.57 -22.83
C ILE A 361 32.50 5.24 -22.60
N SER A 362 33.14 5.10 -21.45
CA SER A 362 33.61 3.81 -20.94
C SER A 362 32.73 3.41 -19.76
N TYR A 363 32.35 2.13 -19.71
CA TYR A 363 31.56 1.60 -18.61
C TYR A 363 32.07 0.25 -18.12
N ARG A 364 31.88 -0.01 -16.84
CA ARG A 364 32.32 -1.24 -16.19
C ARG A 364 31.21 -1.83 -15.33
N LEU A 365 31.05 -3.14 -15.40
CA LEU A 365 30.11 -3.90 -14.60
C LEU A 365 30.90 -4.84 -13.70
N SER A 366 30.79 -4.64 -12.38
CA SER A 366 31.45 -5.47 -11.38
C SER A 366 30.42 -6.18 -10.50
N PHE A 367 30.70 -7.43 -10.13
CA PHE A 367 29.84 -8.23 -9.26
C PHE A 367 30.43 -8.33 -7.85
N ARG A 368 29.58 -8.13 -6.84
CA ARG A 368 29.92 -8.12 -5.42
C ARG A 368 28.85 -8.84 -4.61
N GLY A 369 29.10 -9.05 -3.33
CA GLY A 369 28.06 -9.49 -2.40
C GLY A 369 28.51 -10.54 -1.41
N CYS A 370 27.69 -10.74 -0.38
CA CYS A 370 27.76 -11.88 0.52
C CYS A 370 26.34 -12.38 0.74
N ARG A 371 26.15 -13.69 0.71
CA ARG A 371 24.81 -14.26 0.80
C ARG A 371 24.55 -14.83 2.19
N PRO A 372 23.56 -14.32 2.93
CA PRO A 372 23.12 -15.01 4.13
C PRO A 372 22.41 -16.32 3.75
N ASP A 373 22.66 -17.37 4.51
CA ASP A 373 21.98 -18.67 4.42
C ASP A 373 20.58 -18.54 5.01
N MET A 374 19.75 -17.88 4.23
CA MET A 374 18.34 -17.72 4.46
C MET A 374 17.66 -17.69 3.10
N GLY A 375 16.38 -18.09 3.06
CA GLY A 375 15.56 -17.89 1.88
C GLY A 375 15.40 -16.40 1.54
N ASN A 376 14.43 -16.07 0.70
CA ASN A 376 14.15 -14.67 0.35
C ASN A 376 13.68 -13.82 1.55
N THR A 377 13.32 -14.45 2.67
CA THR A 377 12.86 -13.76 3.89
C THR A 377 13.40 -14.48 5.12
N LEU A 378 14.00 -13.71 6.03
CA LEU A 378 14.39 -14.18 7.35
C LEU A 378 13.19 -14.12 8.29
N HIS A 379 12.83 -15.27 8.86
CA HIS A 379 11.78 -15.36 9.86
C HIS A 379 12.39 -15.48 11.25
N LEU A 380 12.02 -14.56 12.14
CA LEU A 380 12.46 -14.53 13.53
C LEU A 380 11.22 -14.64 14.43
N TYR A 381 11.31 -15.44 15.48
CA TYR A 381 10.25 -15.57 16.49
C TYR A 381 10.76 -15.10 17.83
N GLN A 382 9.93 -14.37 18.58
CA GLN A 382 10.33 -13.80 19.86
C GLN A 382 10.80 -14.85 20.89
N HIS A 383 10.25 -16.06 20.85
CA HIS A 383 10.55 -17.13 21.81
C HIS A 383 11.61 -18.13 21.33
N ASP A 384 12.12 -18.00 20.11
CA ASP A 384 13.12 -18.92 19.53
C ASP A 384 14.55 -18.69 20.07
N GLY A 385 14.72 -17.79 21.03
CA GLY A 385 16.04 -17.44 21.58
C GLY A 385 16.95 -16.78 20.55
N VAL A 386 18.26 -17.04 20.65
CA VAL A 386 19.27 -16.49 19.74
C VAL A 386 19.27 -17.26 18.43
N ARG A 387 19.05 -16.58 17.30
CA ARG A 387 19.06 -17.18 15.96
C ARG A 387 20.44 -17.05 15.32
N ARG A 388 21.01 -18.17 14.86
CA ARG A 388 22.21 -18.18 14.00
C ARG A 388 21.82 -18.02 12.53
N VAL A 389 22.55 -17.17 11.81
CA VAL A 389 22.50 -16.98 10.35
C VAL A 389 23.92 -17.07 9.84
N GLU A 390 24.15 -17.92 8.86
CA GLU A 390 25.46 -18.11 8.24
C GLU A 390 25.61 -17.15 7.06
N VAL A 391 26.72 -16.42 6.95
CA VAL A 391 27.00 -15.56 5.81
C VAL A 391 28.05 -16.22 4.95
N ASN A 392 27.65 -16.63 3.75
CA ASN A 392 28.52 -17.25 2.76
C ASN A 392 29.34 -16.17 2.03
N GLY A 393 30.62 -16.47 1.83
CA GLY A 393 31.53 -15.63 1.05
C GLY A 393 31.05 -15.47 -0.40
N GLY A 394 31.33 -14.28 -0.96
CA GLY A 394 30.98 -13.93 -2.32
C GLY A 394 32.02 -14.34 -3.35
N VAL A 395 32.01 -13.61 -4.47
CA VAL A 395 32.94 -13.79 -5.59
C VAL A 395 34.34 -13.22 -5.28
N GLN A 396 34.45 -12.29 -4.33
CA GLN A 396 35.70 -11.67 -3.88
C GLN A 396 35.65 -11.42 -2.35
N ILE A 397 36.77 -10.96 -1.77
CA ILE A 397 36.80 -10.59 -0.35
C ILE A 397 35.90 -9.37 -0.14
N GLU A 398 34.99 -9.46 0.82
CA GLU A 398 34.00 -8.42 1.08
C GLU A 398 34.02 -8.00 2.55
N ASP A 399 34.01 -6.68 2.77
CA ASP A 399 33.87 -6.11 4.11
C ASP A 399 32.38 -5.98 4.46
N ILE A 400 31.97 -6.65 5.52
CA ILE A 400 30.60 -6.61 6.03
C ILE A 400 30.52 -5.71 7.28
N SER A 401 29.41 -5.00 7.41
CA SER A 401 28.96 -4.34 8.64
C SER A 401 27.45 -4.58 8.80
N PRO A 402 27.06 -5.74 9.38
CA PRO A 402 25.68 -6.18 9.41
C PRO A 402 24.78 -5.24 10.22
N VAL A 403 23.61 -4.90 9.66
CA VAL A 403 22.59 -4.09 10.31
C VAL A 403 21.22 -4.70 10.05
N LEU A 404 20.48 -5.00 11.12
CA LEU A 404 19.10 -5.49 11.03
C LEU A 404 18.16 -4.45 11.66
N SER A 405 17.24 -3.92 10.84
CA SER A 405 16.32 -2.86 11.24
C SER A 405 14.88 -3.21 10.87
N LEU A 406 13.98 -3.23 11.85
CA LEU A 406 12.54 -3.38 11.69
C LEU A 406 11.90 -2.00 11.53
N LYS A 407 11.16 -1.78 10.43
CA LYS A 407 10.68 -0.47 10.00
C LYS A 407 9.17 -0.30 10.12
N SER A 408 8.41 -1.39 10.03
CA SER A 408 6.95 -1.35 10.01
C SER A 408 6.35 -2.49 10.84
N GLY A 409 5.21 -2.24 11.50
CA GLY A 409 4.36 -3.26 12.09
C GLY A 409 3.24 -3.65 11.11
N VAL A 410 2.91 -4.94 11.02
CA VAL A 410 1.86 -5.44 10.13
C VAL A 410 0.73 -6.03 10.95
N SER A 411 -0.47 -5.51 10.75
CA SER A 411 -1.71 -6.01 11.34
C SER A 411 -2.50 -6.81 10.31
N ILE A 412 -3.05 -7.95 10.72
CA ILE A 412 -3.95 -8.75 9.90
C ILE A 412 -5.38 -8.37 10.30
N LEU A 413 -6.12 -7.79 9.38
CA LEU A 413 -7.52 -7.39 9.54
C LEU A 413 -8.41 -8.48 8.95
N LYS A 414 -9.37 -8.95 9.74
CA LYS A 414 -10.45 -9.81 9.25
C LYS A 414 -11.67 -8.96 8.89
N PRO A 415 -12.55 -9.44 7.99
CA PRO A 415 -13.80 -8.76 7.70
C PRO A 415 -14.59 -8.50 9.00
N SER A 416 -15.03 -7.25 9.22
CA SER A 416 -15.75 -6.82 10.42
C SER A 416 -17.24 -7.21 10.39
N GLU A 417 -17.77 -7.40 9.18
CA GLU A 417 -19.15 -7.80 8.92
C GLU A 417 -19.14 -9.04 7.99
N PRO A 418 -20.22 -9.84 8.00
CA PRO A 418 -20.39 -10.91 7.02
C PRO A 418 -20.28 -10.36 5.60
N ALA A 419 -19.46 -11.04 4.79
CA ALA A 419 -19.27 -10.67 3.40
C ALA A 419 -20.60 -10.69 2.63
N ARG A 420 -20.81 -9.71 1.75
CA ARG A 420 -22.03 -9.61 0.95
C ARG A 420 -21.69 -9.86 -0.50
N ILE A 421 -22.33 -10.86 -1.10
CA ILE A 421 -22.25 -11.11 -2.54
C ILE A 421 -23.54 -10.61 -3.16
N LEU A 422 -23.43 -9.62 -4.05
CA LEU A 422 -24.57 -8.95 -4.66
C LEU A 422 -24.44 -9.00 -6.19
N PRO A 423 -25.54 -9.22 -6.93
CA PRO A 423 -25.54 -9.02 -8.37
C PRO A 423 -25.35 -7.53 -8.67
N LEU A 424 -24.51 -7.21 -9.66
CA LEU A 424 -24.37 -5.85 -10.15
C LEU A 424 -25.52 -5.47 -11.09
N THR A 425 -25.49 -4.22 -11.55
CA THR A 425 -26.57 -3.62 -12.35
C THR A 425 -26.55 -4.04 -13.81
N SER A 426 -27.54 -3.60 -14.59
CA SER A 426 -27.59 -3.79 -16.05
C SER A 426 -26.37 -3.25 -16.80
N ARG A 427 -25.59 -2.35 -16.20
CA ARG A 427 -24.30 -1.90 -16.74
C ARG A 427 -23.25 -3.03 -16.78
N ASP A 428 -23.30 -3.93 -15.81
CA ASP A 428 -22.29 -4.98 -15.58
C ASP A 428 -22.80 -6.35 -16.07
N LEU A 429 -23.49 -6.34 -17.22
CA LEU A 429 -23.98 -7.53 -17.91
C LEU A 429 -23.15 -7.78 -19.16
N ILE A 430 -22.37 -8.86 -19.18
CA ILE A 430 -21.60 -9.25 -20.35
C ILE A 430 -22.59 -9.83 -21.40
N PRO A 431 -22.51 -9.42 -22.69
CA PRO A 431 -23.36 -9.95 -23.75
C PRO A 431 -23.43 -11.49 -23.72
N THR A 432 -24.59 -12.05 -24.08
CA THR A 432 -25.08 -13.43 -23.78
C THR A 432 -25.70 -13.63 -22.39
N GLY A 433 -25.94 -12.56 -21.64
CA GLY A 433 -26.69 -12.60 -20.38
C GLY A 433 -25.87 -13.04 -19.17
N ARG A 434 -24.54 -12.93 -19.22
CA ARG A 434 -23.65 -13.29 -18.12
C ARG A 434 -23.56 -12.13 -17.13
N LEU A 435 -24.21 -12.30 -15.98
CA LEU A 435 -24.27 -11.31 -14.92
C LEU A 435 -23.00 -11.33 -14.06
N THR A 436 -22.41 -10.16 -13.83
CA THR A 436 -21.30 -9.99 -12.89
C THR A 436 -21.82 -9.77 -11.46
N TYR A 437 -21.17 -10.43 -10.50
CA TYR A 437 -21.41 -10.23 -9.07
C TYR A 437 -20.26 -9.45 -8.43
N GLU A 438 -20.58 -8.71 -7.37
CA GLU A 438 -19.59 -8.11 -6.47
C GLU A 438 -19.58 -8.81 -5.11
N LEU A 439 -18.40 -8.96 -4.54
CA LEU A 439 -18.14 -9.33 -3.15
C LEU A 439 -17.67 -8.08 -2.41
N LEU A 440 -18.42 -7.66 -1.41
CA LEU A 440 -18.10 -6.52 -0.55
C LEU A 440 -17.60 -6.99 0.82
N LEU A 441 -16.38 -6.59 1.15
CA LEU A 441 -15.71 -6.85 2.42
C LEU A 441 -15.42 -5.52 3.12
N ASN A 442 -15.80 -5.42 4.39
CA ASN A 442 -15.51 -4.26 5.24
C ASN A 442 -14.49 -4.65 6.30
N TYR A 443 -13.47 -3.82 6.50
CA TYR A 443 -12.45 -4.00 7.53
C TYR A 443 -12.35 -2.74 8.37
N THR A 444 -12.32 -2.86 9.69
CA THR A 444 -12.19 -1.73 10.61
C THR A 444 -10.89 -1.81 11.39
N PHE A 445 -10.22 -0.67 11.59
CA PHE A 445 -9.03 -0.60 12.43
C PHE A 445 -8.94 0.75 13.15
N HIS A 446 -8.22 0.75 14.28
CA HIS A 446 -7.97 1.94 15.10
C HIS A 446 -6.48 2.28 15.09
N LEU A 447 -6.15 3.55 14.85
CA LEU A 447 -4.80 4.09 15.02
C LEU A 447 -4.70 4.89 16.30
N ALA A 448 -3.84 4.44 17.22
CA ALA A 448 -3.60 5.14 18.48
C ALA A 448 -2.73 6.41 18.32
N LYS A 449 -1.96 6.50 17.23
CA LYS A 449 -1.07 7.60 16.88
C LYS A 449 -1.04 7.78 15.36
N SER A 450 -0.74 9.00 14.91
CA SER A 450 -0.53 9.30 13.49
C SER A 450 0.56 8.41 12.90
N ALA A 451 0.27 7.80 11.74
CA ALA A 451 1.19 6.89 11.06
C ALA A 451 0.91 6.79 9.56
N GLU A 452 1.93 6.43 8.81
CA GLU A 452 1.82 6.06 7.40
C GLU A 452 1.40 4.60 7.31
N VAL A 453 0.30 4.33 6.62
CA VAL A 453 -0.25 2.98 6.45
C VAL A 453 -0.34 2.58 4.98
N THR A 454 -0.21 1.28 4.73
CA THR A 454 -0.38 0.65 3.42
C THR A 454 -1.26 -0.59 3.56
N PRO A 455 -2.53 -0.49 3.14
CA PRO A 455 -3.41 -1.64 2.95
C PRO A 455 -2.93 -2.52 1.79
N ALA A 456 -2.94 -3.82 1.98
CA ALA A 456 -2.59 -4.80 0.96
C ALA A 456 -3.42 -6.06 1.14
N ASN A 457 -3.90 -6.63 0.03
CA ASN A 457 -4.52 -7.95 0.01
C ASN A 457 -3.56 -8.99 -0.59
N PRO A 458 -2.89 -9.82 0.23
CA PRO A 458 -1.91 -10.79 -0.25
C PRO A 458 -2.43 -11.82 -1.27
N TYR A 459 -3.75 -12.01 -1.38
CA TYR A 459 -4.33 -12.98 -2.31
C TYR A 459 -4.38 -12.46 -3.75
N LEU A 460 -4.51 -11.15 -3.95
CA LEU A 460 -4.81 -10.55 -5.25
C LEU A 460 -3.77 -9.52 -5.68
N CYS A 461 -3.08 -8.85 -4.74
CA CYS A 461 -2.36 -7.61 -5.02
C CYS A 461 -1.10 -7.75 -5.88
N ASP A 462 -0.59 -8.97 -6.08
CA ASP A 462 0.62 -9.23 -6.87
C ASP A 462 0.32 -9.33 -8.38
N VAL A 463 -0.95 -9.41 -8.76
CA VAL A 463 -1.41 -9.54 -10.16
C VAL A 463 -2.49 -8.53 -10.47
N LEU A 464 -2.56 -8.10 -11.74
CA LEU A 464 -3.62 -7.23 -12.23
C LEU A 464 -4.33 -7.88 -13.41
N TYR A 465 -3.66 -7.98 -14.56
CA TYR A 465 -4.26 -8.55 -15.78
C TYR A 465 -4.28 -10.07 -15.80
N GLU A 466 -3.33 -10.72 -15.11
CA GLU A 466 -3.31 -12.18 -14.96
C GLU A 466 -4.23 -12.68 -13.83
N SER A 467 -4.88 -11.75 -13.12
CA SER A 467 -5.83 -12.09 -12.05
C SER A 467 -7.02 -12.87 -12.62
N PRO A 468 -7.47 -13.95 -11.96
CA PRO A 468 -8.72 -14.60 -12.32
C PRO A 468 -9.96 -13.77 -11.92
N PHE A 469 -9.79 -12.71 -11.13
CA PHE A 469 -10.84 -11.78 -10.71
C PHE A 469 -10.69 -10.45 -11.43
N GLU A 470 -11.82 -9.82 -11.81
CA GLU A 470 -11.82 -8.61 -12.65
C GLU A 470 -11.63 -7.30 -11.85
N SER A 471 -11.71 -7.35 -10.51
CA SER A 471 -11.53 -6.19 -9.62
C SER A 471 -11.00 -6.62 -8.27
N GLN A 472 -10.23 -5.74 -7.62
CA GLN A 472 -9.73 -5.86 -6.25
C GLN A 472 -9.62 -4.48 -5.56
N LEU A 473 -10.46 -3.53 -5.98
CA LEU A 473 -10.39 -2.14 -5.54
C LEU A 473 -10.74 -2.03 -4.06
N TRP A 474 -9.93 -1.30 -3.29
CA TRP A 474 -10.25 -0.93 -1.92
C TRP A 474 -10.35 0.59 -1.74
N MET A 475 -11.23 1.01 -0.83
CA MET A 475 -11.50 2.40 -0.49
C MET A 475 -11.41 2.58 1.03
N LEU A 476 -10.51 3.45 1.47
CA LEU A 476 -10.29 3.80 2.86
C LEU A 476 -11.12 5.03 3.26
N HIS A 477 -11.88 4.89 4.34
CA HIS A 477 -12.75 5.92 4.89
C HIS A 477 -12.42 6.22 6.36
N ASP A 478 -12.66 7.45 6.79
CA ASP A 478 -12.64 7.83 8.21
C ASP A 478 -13.98 7.52 8.93
N SER A 479 -14.05 7.87 10.22
CA SER A 479 -15.25 7.75 11.05
C SER A 479 -16.44 8.57 10.55
N ASN A 480 -16.20 9.63 9.77
CA ASN A 480 -17.23 10.48 9.15
C ASN A 480 -17.66 9.96 7.77
N LYS A 481 -17.20 8.76 7.36
CA LYS A 481 -17.42 8.16 6.04
C LYS A 481 -16.80 8.96 4.88
N ARG A 482 -15.89 9.90 5.16
CA ARG A 482 -15.13 10.61 4.13
C ARG A 482 -14.13 9.65 3.51
N LEU A 483 -14.07 9.63 2.18
CA LEU A 483 -13.05 8.89 1.45
C LEU A 483 -11.67 9.57 1.60
N LEU A 484 -10.68 8.82 2.04
CA LEU A 484 -9.31 9.28 2.22
C LEU A 484 -8.37 8.75 1.13
N ALA A 485 -8.51 7.49 0.74
CA ALA A 485 -7.64 6.87 -0.24
C ALA A 485 -8.34 5.73 -0.98
N VAL A 486 -7.84 5.42 -2.17
CA VAL A 486 -8.25 4.30 -3.00
C VAL A 486 -6.99 3.57 -3.46
N GLY A 487 -7.01 2.25 -3.45
CA GLY A 487 -5.92 1.46 -4.00
C GLY A 487 -6.39 0.16 -4.63
N ASP A 488 -5.44 -0.50 -5.26
CA ASP A 488 -5.63 -1.66 -6.14
C ASP A 488 -4.37 -2.55 -6.09
N ALA A 489 -4.08 -3.32 -7.13
CA ALA A 489 -2.84 -4.09 -7.30
C ALA A 489 -1.56 -3.26 -7.03
N TYR A 490 -0.52 -3.93 -6.53
CA TYR A 490 0.79 -3.37 -6.20
C TYR A 490 0.76 -2.39 -5.01
N PRO A 491 0.70 -2.92 -3.77
CA PRO A 491 0.50 -2.11 -2.57
C PRO A 491 1.55 -1.02 -2.32
N ASP A 492 2.78 -1.23 -2.78
CA ASP A 492 3.89 -0.27 -2.64
C ASP A 492 3.63 1.08 -3.33
N LYS A 493 2.57 1.20 -4.13
CA LYS A 493 2.14 2.47 -4.74
C LYS A 493 1.23 3.30 -3.84
N TYR A 494 0.69 2.71 -2.77
CA TYR A 494 -0.36 3.29 -1.94
C TYR A 494 0.12 3.46 -0.50
N HIS A 495 0.70 4.63 -0.20
CA HIS A 495 1.07 5.03 1.15
C HIS A 495 0.19 6.19 1.62
N VAL A 496 -0.53 5.99 2.72
CA VAL A 496 -1.51 6.97 3.23
C VAL A 496 -1.11 7.40 4.64
N LYS A 497 -0.88 8.71 4.83
CA LYS A 497 -0.69 9.26 6.18
C LYS A 497 -2.04 9.46 6.83
N LEU A 498 -2.24 8.83 7.98
CA LEU A 498 -3.47 8.87 8.75
C LEU A 498 -3.20 9.40 10.14
N GLU A 499 -4.12 10.21 10.64
CA GLU A 499 -4.10 10.68 12.03
C GLU A 499 -4.66 9.63 12.99
N LYS A 500 -4.56 9.90 14.29
CA LYS A 500 -5.19 9.07 15.31
C LYS A 500 -6.70 9.00 15.07
N GLY A 501 -7.29 7.81 15.09
CA GLY A 501 -8.72 7.63 14.87
C GLY A 501 -9.14 6.25 14.40
N ASP A 502 -10.43 6.10 14.14
CA ASP A 502 -11.05 4.89 13.60
C ASP A 502 -11.25 5.00 12.10
N TYR A 503 -10.93 3.93 11.39
CA TYR A 503 -10.97 3.87 9.93
C TYR A 503 -11.65 2.61 9.44
N THR A 504 -12.27 2.71 8.26
CA THR A 504 -12.93 1.59 7.58
C THR A 504 -12.40 1.44 6.16
N ILE A 505 -11.94 0.24 5.81
CA ILE A 505 -11.58 -0.14 4.44
C ILE A 505 -12.72 -0.96 3.86
N ARG A 506 -13.29 -0.48 2.75
CA ARG A 506 -14.23 -1.25 1.93
C ARG A 506 -13.45 -1.85 0.77
N HIS A 507 -13.65 -3.12 0.48
CA HIS A 507 -12.93 -3.83 -0.58
C HIS A 507 -13.93 -4.57 -1.45
N GLN A 508 -13.84 -4.34 -2.77
CA GLN A 508 -14.71 -4.95 -3.77
C GLN A 508 -13.92 -5.91 -4.64
N VAL A 509 -14.40 -7.15 -4.73
CA VAL A 509 -13.94 -8.13 -5.72
C VAL A 509 -15.09 -8.47 -6.65
N ARG A 510 -14.84 -8.52 -7.96
CA ARG A 510 -15.88 -8.79 -8.95
C ARG A 510 -15.60 -10.07 -9.73
N HIS A 511 -16.65 -10.80 -10.09
CA HIS A 511 -16.55 -11.98 -10.95
C HIS A 511 -17.94 -12.42 -11.47
N GLU A 512 -17.99 -13.05 -12.65
CA GLU A 512 -19.25 -13.62 -13.21
C GLU A 512 -19.71 -14.92 -12.52
N LYS A 513 -18.75 -15.71 -12.00
CA LYS A 513 -19.02 -16.94 -11.23
C LYS A 513 -19.07 -16.65 -9.74
N LYS A 514 -20.26 -16.79 -9.15
CA LYS A 514 -20.52 -16.59 -7.72
C LYS A 514 -19.66 -17.50 -6.82
N ASP A 515 -19.50 -18.77 -7.19
CA ASP A 515 -18.75 -19.77 -6.42
C ASP A 515 -17.28 -19.39 -6.19
N LEU A 516 -16.68 -18.59 -7.08
CA LEU A 516 -15.31 -18.10 -6.88
C LEU A 516 -15.25 -16.96 -5.87
N LEU A 517 -16.30 -16.13 -5.79
CA LEU A 517 -16.42 -15.07 -4.79
C LEU A 517 -16.70 -15.65 -3.40
N GLU A 518 -17.50 -16.71 -3.31
CA GLU A 518 -17.79 -17.41 -2.05
C GLU A 518 -16.52 -17.94 -1.37
N LYS A 519 -15.46 -18.25 -2.13
CA LYS A 519 -14.15 -18.67 -1.59
C LYS A 519 -13.35 -17.52 -0.96
N LEU A 520 -13.76 -16.28 -1.15
CA LEU A 520 -13.05 -15.08 -0.69
C LEU A 520 -13.79 -14.34 0.44
N THR A 521 -14.88 -14.89 0.98
CA THR A 521 -15.70 -14.22 2.01
C THR A 521 -14.93 -13.92 3.30
N ASP A 522 -13.97 -14.77 3.66
CA ASP A 522 -13.13 -14.61 4.86
C ASP A 522 -11.73 -14.05 4.55
N MET A 523 -11.56 -13.45 3.37
CA MET A 523 -10.25 -12.99 2.90
C MET A 523 -9.66 -11.92 3.84
N PRO A 524 -8.49 -12.17 4.45
CA PRO A 524 -7.86 -11.19 5.34
C PRO A 524 -7.17 -10.08 4.54
N LEU A 525 -7.12 -8.89 5.13
CA LEU A 525 -6.40 -7.74 4.61
C LEU A 525 -5.21 -7.42 5.52
N THR A 526 -4.04 -7.20 4.96
CA THR A 526 -2.85 -6.79 5.71
C THR A 526 -2.75 -5.27 5.74
N LEU A 527 -2.54 -4.70 6.92
CA LEU A 527 -2.30 -3.28 7.12
C LEU A 527 -0.87 -3.09 7.63
N THR A 528 0.00 -2.57 6.77
CA THR A 528 1.38 -2.23 7.14
C THR A 528 1.42 -0.82 7.69
N GLN A 529 1.82 -0.64 8.94
CA GLN A 529 1.98 0.64 9.62
C GLN A 529 3.47 0.94 9.83
N LYS A 530 3.95 2.06 9.31
CA LYS A 530 5.32 2.52 9.52
C LYS A 530 5.55 2.93 10.96
N LEU A 531 6.65 2.45 11.55
CA LEU A 531 7.04 2.82 12.91
C LEU A 531 7.59 4.25 12.93
N SER A 532 7.36 4.99 14.03
CA SER A 532 7.92 6.34 14.22
C SER A 532 9.44 6.34 14.25
N SER A 533 10.02 5.27 14.81
CA SER A 533 11.46 5.02 14.81
C SER A 533 11.72 3.54 14.50
N PRO A 534 12.68 3.22 13.61
CA PRO A 534 13.04 1.84 13.33
C PRO A 534 13.63 1.15 14.57
N ILE A 535 13.28 -0.13 14.76
CA ILE A 535 13.79 -0.96 15.86
C ILE A 535 14.98 -1.77 15.32
N ASN A 536 16.17 -1.50 15.84
CA ASN A 536 17.38 -2.25 15.47
C ASN A 536 17.59 -3.45 16.39
N LEU A 537 17.88 -4.61 15.79
CA LEU A 537 18.26 -5.82 16.52
C LEU A 537 19.78 -5.85 16.67
N ASP A 538 20.22 -6.34 17.82
CA ASP A 538 21.64 -6.49 18.13
C ASP A 538 22.17 -7.79 17.49
N LEU A 539 23.26 -7.65 16.73
CA LEU A 539 23.93 -8.73 16.01
C LEU A 539 25.27 -9.02 16.68
N TYR A 540 25.67 -10.30 16.74
CA TYR A 540 26.86 -10.77 17.43
C TYR A 540 27.65 -11.77 16.57
N SER A 541 28.96 -11.84 16.78
CA SER A 541 29.85 -12.77 16.06
C SER A 541 30.05 -14.12 16.79
N CYS A 542 29.62 -14.22 18.05
CA CYS A 542 29.67 -15.47 18.81
C CYS A 542 28.44 -15.65 19.70
N MET A 543 28.08 -16.91 19.94
CA MET A 543 26.88 -17.28 20.72
C MET A 543 26.95 -16.77 22.17
N CYS A 544 28.10 -16.90 22.83
CA CYS A 544 28.27 -16.46 24.22
C CYS A 544 28.04 -14.95 24.39
N ALA A 545 28.48 -14.13 23.43
CA ALA A 545 28.24 -12.69 23.45
C ALA A 545 26.76 -12.35 23.21
N ALA A 546 26.08 -13.10 22.32
CA ALA A 546 24.65 -12.91 22.08
C ALA A 546 23.80 -13.23 23.33
N LEU A 547 24.15 -14.30 24.06
CA LEU A 547 23.44 -14.69 25.28
C LEU A 547 23.69 -13.75 26.46
N SER A 548 24.90 -13.20 26.58
CA SER A 548 25.30 -12.31 27.68
C SER A 548 25.04 -10.82 27.39
N GLY A 549 24.63 -10.47 26.17
CA GLY A 549 24.54 -9.06 25.74
C GLY A 549 25.90 -8.37 25.62
N GLY A 550 26.95 -9.13 25.32
CA GLY A 550 28.34 -8.67 25.27
C GLY A 550 28.69 -7.85 24.01
N LYS A 551 29.91 -8.03 23.48
CA LYS A 551 30.42 -7.25 22.34
C LYS A 551 29.64 -7.57 21.05
N LYS A 552 29.04 -6.53 20.45
CA LYS A 552 28.29 -6.62 19.19
C LYS A 552 29.22 -6.86 17.99
N ALA A 553 28.67 -7.42 16.91
CA ALA A 553 29.32 -7.54 15.62
C ALA A 553 29.46 -6.15 15.00
N ASN A 554 30.71 -5.73 14.74
CA ASN A 554 31.01 -4.47 14.06
C ASN A 554 31.26 -4.73 12.58
N SER A 555 32.52 -4.64 12.14
CA SER A 555 32.94 -5.00 10.80
C SER A 555 33.77 -6.27 10.78
N ALA A 556 33.59 -7.08 9.75
CA ALA A 556 34.42 -8.25 9.48
C ALA A 556 34.67 -8.35 7.98
N SER A 557 35.71 -9.08 7.58
CA SER A 557 35.97 -9.39 6.17
C SER A 557 35.61 -10.86 5.93
N VAL A 558 34.78 -11.10 4.92
CA VAL A 558 34.37 -12.45 4.50
C VAL A 558 35.14 -12.81 3.24
N HIS A 559 35.85 -13.94 3.29
CA HIS A 559 36.67 -14.42 2.17
C HIS A 559 35.85 -15.31 1.20
N PRO A 560 36.19 -15.33 -0.10
CA PRO A 560 35.61 -16.28 -1.06
C PRO A 560 35.90 -17.73 -0.70
N GLY A 561 35.04 -18.63 -1.18
CA GLY A 561 35.14 -20.08 -0.98
C GLY A 561 34.19 -20.61 0.10
N ASN A 562 34.44 -21.80 0.62
CA ASN A 562 33.60 -22.44 1.65
C ASN A 562 33.76 -21.80 3.06
N VAL A 563 34.15 -20.52 3.14
CA VAL A 563 34.31 -19.79 4.39
C VAL A 563 32.97 -19.16 4.76
N VAL A 564 32.50 -19.49 5.95
CA VAL A 564 31.20 -19.03 6.47
C VAL A 564 31.43 -18.14 7.68
N TYR A 565 30.83 -16.96 7.68
CA TYR A 565 30.85 -16.05 8.83
C TYR A 565 29.53 -16.19 9.63
N PRO A 566 29.56 -16.71 10.88
CA PRO A 566 28.36 -16.87 11.67
C PRO A 566 27.91 -15.54 12.29
N LEU A 567 26.64 -15.18 12.07
CA LEU A 567 25.96 -14.08 12.74
C LEU A 567 24.91 -14.63 13.70
N TYR A 568 24.88 -14.07 14.90
CA TYR A 568 23.91 -14.41 15.94
C TYR A 568 23.01 -13.21 16.21
N ILE A 569 21.70 -13.43 16.15
CA ILE A 569 20.65 -12.42 16.30
C ILE A 569 19.97 -12.65 17.64
N ALA A 570 20.09 -11.70 18.56
CA ALA A 570 19.41 -11.78 19.84
C ALA A 570 17.93 -11.36 19.72
N PRO A 571 17.01 -11.99 20.49
CA PRO A 571 15.60 -11.59 20.50
C PRO A 571 15.42 -10.19 21.11
N LEU A 572 14.34 -9.50 20.75
CA LEU A 572 14.02 -8.20 21.32
C LEU A 572 13.58 -8.31 22.78
N THR A 573 14.02 -7.35 23.60
CA THR A 573 13.54 -7.22 24.98
C THR A 573 12.11 -6.70 25.00
N GLN A 574 11.36 -7.03 26.05
CA GLN A 574 9.97 -6.60 26.21
C GLN A 574 9.84 -5.06 26.21
N ASP A 575 10.84 -4.33 26.72
CA ASP A 575 10.85 -2.87 26.72
C ASP A 575 10.83 -2.25 25.32
N LYS A 576 11.57 -2.83 24.37
CA LYS A 576 11.57 -2.37 22.97
C LYS A 576 10.24 -2.64 22.26
N LEU A 577 9.39 -3.52 22.81
CA LEU A 577 8.10 -3.93 22.24
C LEU A 577 6.89 -3.25 22.91
N LYS A 578 7.06 -2.53 24.03
CA LYS A 578 5.96 -1.98 24.85
C LYS A 578 4.96 -1.06 24.13
N ASN A 579 5.27 -0.58 22.92
CA ASN A 579 4.40 0.30 22.13
C ASN A 579 4.26 -0.12 20.66
N VAL A 580 4.64 -1.35 20.33
CA VAL A 580 4.56 -1.87 18.97
C VAL A 580 3.21 -2.53 18.77
N VAL A 581 2.50 -2.12 17.72
CA VAL A 581 1.21 -2.70 17.34
C VAL A 581 1.40 -3.48 16.04
N GLY A 582 0.84 -4.70 15.99
CA GLY A 582 0.92 -5.59 14.84
C GLY A 582 0.98 -7.05 15.27
N HIS A 583 0.70 -7.95 14.34
CA HIS A 583 0.91 -9.40 14.53
C HIS A 583 2.38 -9.76 14.30
N TYR A 584 3.05 -9.05 13.39
CA TYR A 584 4.49 -9.18 13.16
C TYR A 584 5.09 -7.85 12.70
N LEU A 585 6.41 -7.73 12.82
CA LEU A 585 7.19 -6.60 12.32
C LEU A 585 7.89 -6.98 11.02
N THR A 586 8.05 -6.02 10.12
CA THR A 586 8.82 -6.16 8.88
C THR A 586 9.99 -5.21 8.83
N GLY A 587 11.08 -5.65 8.21
CA GLY A 587 12.32 -4.91 8.15
C GLY A 587 13.28 -5.43 7.11
N THR A 588 14.51 -4.94 7.19
CA THR A 588 15.59 -5.30 6.27
C THR A 588 16.86 -5.63 7.04
N LEU A 589 17.55 -6.68 6.60
CA LEU A 589 18.94 -6.99 6.96
C LEU A 589 19.85 -6.50 5.83
N SER A 590 20.87 -5.72 6.15
CA SER A 590 21.93 -5.31 5.22
C SER A 590 23.27 -5.84 5.73
N LEU A 591 24.12 -6.36 4.85
CA LEU A 591 25.39 -6.97 5.22
C LEU A 591 26.60 -6.12 4.84
N LEU A 592 26.63 -5.56 3.63
CA LEU A 592 27.79 -4.85 3.10
C LEU A 592 28.10 -3.54 3.86
N LYS A 593 29.40 -3.26 4.07
CA LYS A 593 29.87 -2.06 4.77
C LYS A 593 29.76 -0.78 3.94
N ASP A 594 29.93 -0.88 2.63
CA ASP A 594 29.91 0.25 1.69
C ASP A 594 28.48 0.84 1.60
N GLU A 595 28.31 2.11 1.98
CA GLU A 595 27.00 2.77 2.11
C GLU A 595 26.10 2.71 0.84
N PRO A 596 26.59 2.99 -0.38
CA PRO A 596 25.83 2.77 -1.61
C PRO A 596 25.39 1.31 -1.82
N LEU A 597 26.20 0.33 -1.43
CA LEU A 597 25.87 -1.10 -1.59
C LEU A 597 24.91 -1.58 -0.50
N LYS A 598 25.08 -1.10 0.73
CA LYS A 598 24.25 -1.42 1.91
C LYS A 598 22.77 -1.09 1.72
N LYS A 599 22.47 -0.03 0.96
CA LYS A 599 21.10 0.38 0.62
C LYS A 599 20.41 -0.53 -0.38
N VAL A 600 21.20 -1.30 -1.13
CA VAL A 600 20.75 -2.13 -2.26
C VAL A 600 20.76 -3.61 -1.87
N ASP A 601 21.81 -4.08 -1.21
CA ASP A 601 21.92 -5.43 -0.66
C ASP A 601 21.08 -5.54 0.62
N THR A 602 19.77 -5.52 0.43
CA THR A 602 18.79 -5.60 1.50
C THR A 602 18.01 -6.90 1.39
N TRP A 603 17.82 -7.53 2.55
CA TRP A 603 17.13 -8.80 2.65
C TRP A 603 15.93 -8.67 3.58
N ASN A 604 14.79 -9.21 3.17
CA ASN A 604 13.54 -9.06 3.91
C ASN A 604 13.58 -9.81 5.25
N VAL A 605 13.11 -9.17 6.32
CA VAL A 605 13.00 -9.78 7.65
C VAL A 605 11.56 -9.66 8.14
N LYS A 606 11.03 -10.75 8.69
CA LYS A 606 9.75 -10.80 9.43
C LYS A 606 10.03 -11.26 10.86
N TYR A 607 9.64 -10.45 11.83
CA TYR A 607 9.77 -10.75 13.25
C TYR A 607 8.39 -10.95 13.86
N TYR A 608 8.07 -12.19 14.22
CA TYR A 608 6.80 -12.57 14.83
C TYR A 608 6.87 -12.37 16.34
N MET A 609 5.93 -11.57 16.83
CA MET A 609 5.76 -11.30 18.25
C MET A 609 4.77 -12.32 18.82
N SER A 610 4.92 -12.64 20.08
CA SER A 610 3.97 -13.50 20.77
C SER A 610 2.73 -12.71 21.15
N GLU A 611 1.55 -13.32 21.01
CA GLU A 611 0.32 -12.68 21.43
C GLU A 611 0.41 -12.34 22.92
N VAL A 612 0.37 -11.05 23.23
CA VAL A 612 0.10 -10.61 24.60
C VAL A 612 -1.33 -11.03 24.87
N SER A 613 -1.52 -12.13 25.60
CA SER A 613 -2.84 -12.51 26.09
C SER A 613 -3.43 -11.30 26.78
N LYS A 614 -4.44 -10.67 26.15
CA LYS A 614 -5.30 -9.73 26.84
C LYS A 614 -5.94 -10.55 27.94
N LYS A 615 -5.46 -10.41 29.19
CA LYS A 615 -6.21 -10.90 30.35
C LYS A 615 -7.66 -10.43 30.15
N PRO A 616 -8.65 -11.31 30.26
CA PRO A 616 -10.02 -10.93 30.01
C PRO A 616 -10.34 -9.78 30.95
N ASN A 617 -10.60 -8.60 30.38
CA ASN A 617 -11.21 -7.51 31.11
C ASN A 617 -12.57 -8.04 31.55
N ASN A 618 -12.71 -8.26 32.85
CA ASN A 618 -13.97 -8.61 33.49
C ASN A 618 -14.92 -7.42 33.27
N SER A 619 -15.57 -7.42 32.11
CA SER A 619 -16.66 -6.53 31.76
C SER A 619 -17.93 -7.33 32.00
N ASN A 620 -18.66 -6.92 33.04
CA ASN A 620 -20.00 -7.40 33.31
C ASN A 620 -20.87 -7.25 32.07
N ASN A 621 -21.15 -8.35 31.38
CA ASN A 621 -22.30 -8.47 30.51
C ASN A 621 -23.28 -9.45 31.14
N ASN A 622 -24.36 -8.87 31.66
CA ASN A 622 -25.63 -9.55 31.86
C ASN A 622 -26.05 -10.17 30.52
N SER A 623 -26.15 -11.50 30.47
CA SER A 623 -27.07 -12.15 29.54
C SER A 623 -27.64 -13.38 30.22
N ASN A 624 -28.97 -13.36 30.35
CA ASN A 624 -29.82 -14.46 30.79
C ASN A 624 -29.50 -15.72 29.98
N SER A 625 -29.14 -16.80 30.69
CA SER A 625 -29.27 -18.15 30.18
C SER A 625 -30.73 -18.61 30.34
N ASN A 626 -31.31 -19.09 29.24
CA ASN A 626 -32.40 -20.05 29.31
C ASN A 626 -31.92 -21.34 28.62
N THR A 627 -32.20 -22.44 29.29
CA THR A 627 -31.66 -23.80 29.12
C THR A 627 -32.19 -24.53 27.88
N ASN A 628 -31.38 -25.43 27.31
CA ASN A 628 -31.68 -26.86 27.11
C ASN A 628 -30.63 -27.55 26.21
N GLY A 629 -30.21 -28.78 26.59
CA GLY A 629 -29.52 -29.70 25.66
C GLY A 629 -28.42 -30.60 26.23
N THR A 630 -28.82 -31.59 27.05
CA THR A 630 -28.33 -32.97 27.20
C THR A 630 -26.97 -33.48 26.64
N ASN A 631 -26.30 -34.27 27.52
CA ASN A 631 -25.42 -35.44 27.29
C ASN A 631 -23.99 -35.19 26.75
N SER A 632 -22.91 -35.87 27.18
CA SER A 632 -22.68 -37.02 28.08
C SER A 632 -21.16 -37.23 28.28
N ASN A 633 -20.75 -37.73 29.46
CA ASN A 633 -19.59 -38.61 29.82
C ASN A 633 -18.19 -38.35 29.19
N THR A 634 -17.07 -38.38 29.92
CA THR A 634 -16.57 -39.47 30.80
C THR A 634 -15.51 -38.99 31.81
N ASN A 635 -15.51 -39.65 32.96
CA ASN A 635 -14.49 -39.67 34.02
C ASN A 635 -13.07 -40.03 33.55
N ASN A 636 -12.05 -39.46 34.21
CA ASN A 636 -11.13 -40.25 35.04
C ASN A 636 -10.32 -39.36 36.01
N LYS A 637 -10.46 -39.67 37.30
CA LYS A 637 -9.63 -39.24 38.43
C LYS A 637 -8.77 -40.42 38.85
N SER A 638 -7.51 -40.16 39.21
CA SER A 638 -6.70 -40.91 40.19
C SER A 638 -5.61 -39.94 40.67
N GLU A 639 -5.73 -39.39 41.88
CA GLU A 639 -5.03 -39.85 43.11
C GLU A 639 -3.56 -39.35 43.16
N SER A 640 -2.94 -38.95 44.27
CA SER A 640 -3.33 -38.76 45.68
C SER A 640 -2.11 -38.16 46.43
N GLY A 641 -2.34 -37.66 47.66
CA GLY A 641 -1.33 -37.43 48.70
C GLY A 641 -0.93 -35.95 48.91
N GLY A 642 -0.97 -35.34 50.10
CA GLY A 642 -1.29 -35.78 51.45
C GLY A 642 -0.94 -34.63 52.44
N SER A 643 -1.95 -34.19 53.20
CA SER A 643 -2.00 -33.63 54.58
C SER A 643 -0.84 -32.83 55.24
N SER A 644 -1.22 -31.66 55.80
CA SER A 644 -0.98 -31.09 57.17
C SER A 644 0.43 -31.10 57.77
N LYS A 645 0.95 -30.14 58.54
CA LYS A 645 0.50 -29.07 59.48
C LYS A 645 1.84 -28.33 59.81
N ASP A 646 1.93 -27.04 60.05
CA ASP A 646 1.78 -26.48 61.40
C ASP A 646 1.86 -24.94 61.36
N LYS A 647 1.13 -24.35 62.30
CA LYS A 647 1.20 -22.95 62.69
C LYS A 647 2.53 -22.71 63.40
N ASP A 648 3.16 -21.58 63.13
CA ASP A 648 3.68 -20.80 64.24
C ASP A 648 3.46 -19.31 64.03
N THR A 649 2.89 -18.73 65.07
CA THR A 649 2.37 -17.38 65.22
C THR A 649 3.47 -16.46 65.73
N THR A 650 3.70 -15.34 65.06
CA THR A 650 4.23 -14.13 65.72
C THR A 650 3.67 -12.90 65.02
N SER A 651 2.54 -12.45 65.57
CA SER A 651 1.84 -11.21 65.24
C SER A 651 2.56 -10.01 65.82
N ILE A 652 2.98 -9.07 64.97
CA ILE A 652 3.13 -7.66 65.35
C ILE A 652 1.97 -6.91 64.69
N SER A 653 1.21 -6.23 65.53
CA SER A 653 -0.03 -5.51 65.28
C SER A 653 0.15 -4.28 64.39
N SER A 654 -0.66 -4.19 63.34
CA SER A 654 -1.25 -2.90 62.92
C SER A 654 -2.69 -3.13 62.47
N THR A 655 -3.61 -2.64 63.29
CA THR A 655 -5.06 -2.62 63.08
C THR A 655 -5.41 -1.76 61.86
N SER A 656 -5.84 -2.40 60.77
CA SER A 656 -6.84 -1.83 59.87
C SER A 656 -8.03 -2.80 59.87
N ALA A 657 -9.16 -2.37 60.42
CA ALA A 657 -10.37 -3.18 60.45
C ALA A 657 -10.76 -3.54 59.01
N ALA A 658 -10.83 -4.84 58.72
CA ALA A 658 -11.35 -5.33 57.45
C ALA A 658 -12.84 -4.97 57.38
N LYS A 659 -13.24 -4.27 56.31
CA LYS A 659 -14.65 -3.93 56.03
C LYS A 659 -15.52 -5.17 56.05
N THR A 660 -16.75 -5.04 56.54
CA THR A 660 -17.70 -6.16 56.53
C THR A 660 -18.25 -6.38 55.10
N LYS A 661 -18.66 -7.61 54.77
CA LYS A 661 -19.28 -7.91 53.46
C LYS A 661 -20.54 -7.08 53.19
N LEU A 662 -21.23 -6.63 54.23
CA LEU A 662 -22.40 -5.76 54.14
C LEU A 662 -21.99 -4.34 53.72
N GLU A 663 -20.94 -3.78 54.32
CA GLU A 663 -20.38 -2.48 53.94
C GLU A 663 -19.84 -2.48 52.50
N GLU A 664 -19.20 -3.57 52.06
CA GLU A 664 -18.77 -3.74 50.66
C GLU A 664 -19.95 -3.78 49.68
N PHE A 665 -21.05 -4.45 50.06
CA PHE A 665 -22.29 -4.47 49.28
C PHE A 665 -22.92 -3.08 49.18
N GLU A 666 -23.03 -2.34 50.29
CA GLU A 666 -23.59 -0.99 50.33
C GLU A 666 -22.76 0.01 49.50
N GLU A 667 -21.42 -0.05 49.60
CA GLU A 667 -20.53 0.77 48.76
C GLU A 667 -20.68 0.43 47.27
N SER A 668 -20.78 -0.87 46.92
CA SER A 668 -20.97 -1.30 45.54
C SER A 668 -22.35 -0.90 44.99
N ALA A 669 -23.40 -1.01 45.79
CA ALA A 669 -24.76 -0.58 45.44
C ALA A 669 -24.83 0.93 45.20
N ARG A 670 -24.20 1.73 46.06
CA ARG A 670 -24.06 3.19 45.87
C ARG A 670 -23.35 3.50 44.55
N ASP A 671 -22.17 2.92 44.32
CA ASP A 671 -21.38 3.22 43.12
C ASP A 671 -22.11 2.77 41.83
N HIS A 672 -22.88 1.67 41.90
CA HIS A 672 -23.75 1.23 40.80
C HIS A 672 -24.88 2.22 40.53
N LYS A 673 -25.60 2.68 41.57
CA LYS A 673 -26.66 3.69 41.46
C LYS A 673 -26.11 5.01 40.90
N THR A 674 -24.97 5.48 41.39
CA THR A 674 -24.33 6.71 40.87
C THR A 674 -23.89 6.56 39.40
N THR A 675 -23.45 5.37 38.99
CA THR A 675 -23.11 5.08 37.59
C THR A 675 -24.34 5.07 36.68
N TRP A 676 -25.50 4.66 37.19
CA TRP A 676 -26.76 4.74 36.43
C TRP A 676 -27.29 6.17 36.37
N LEU A 677 -27.13 6.95 37.43
CA LEU A 677 -27.53 8.36 37.45
C LEU A 677 -26.93 9.15 36.27
N SER A 678 -25.65 8.92 35.93
CA SER A 678 -25.01 9.59 34.78
C SER A 678 -25.49 9.13 33.41
N LYS A 679 -26.27 8.04 33.33
CA LYS A 679 -26.85 7.48 32.10
C LYS A 679 -28.34 7.75 31.95
N LEU A 680 -29.03 8.14 33.04
CA LEU A 680 -30.44 8.47 32.99
C LEU A 680 -30.66 9.74 32.16
N GLU A 681 -31.74 9.75 31.38
CA GLU A 681 -32.18 10.97 30.72
C GLU A 681 -32.80 11.93 31.74
N ARG A 682 -32.78 13.23 31.41
CA ARG A 682 -33.38 14.28 32.22
C ARG A 682 -34.81 13.94 32.62
N GLY A 683 -35.13 14.06 33.90
CA GLY A 683 -36.49 13.84 34.39
C GLY A 683 -36.58 13.54 35.88
N PRO A 684 -37.81 13.43 36.39
CA PRO A 684 -38.09 13.26 37.82
C PRO A 684 -37.45 11.99 38.41
N THR A 685 -37.23 10.96 37.59
CA THR A 685 -36.54 9.73 38.00
C THR A 685 -35.06 9.95 38.33
N ALA A 686 -34.37 10.84 37.58
CA ALA A 686 -32.98 11.19 37.86
C ALA A 686 -32.88 12.06 39.12
N ASP A 687 -33.79 13.03 39.30
CA ASP A 687 -33.86 13.86 40.50
C ASP A 687 -34.14 13.01 41.77
N GLN A 688 -35.08 12.06 41.70
CA GLN A 688 -35.36 11.15 42.81
C GLN A 688 -34.14 10.31 43.21
N LEU A 689 -33.44 9.74 42.23
CA LEU A 689 -32.24 8.93 42.50
C LEU A 689 -31.09 9.80 43.04
N TYR A 690 -30.96 11.03 42.54
CA TYR A 690 -30.00 12.00 43.03
C TYR A 690 -30.25 12.37 44.49
N ASP A 691 -31.50 12.67 44.85
CA ASP A 691 -31.88 13.02 46.22
C ASP A 691 -31.73 11.83 47.17
N GLU A 692 -32.09 10.62 46.74
CA GLU A 692 -31.86 9.38 47.49
C GLU A 692 -30.37 9.16 47.80
N LEU A 693 -29.51 9.28 46.78
CA LEU A 693 -28.07 9.10 46.92
C LEU A 693 -27.42 10.16 47.80
N ARG A 694 -27.88 11.42 47.68
CA ARG A 694 -27.40 12.54 48.50
C ARG A 694 -27.78 12.38 49.96
N ALA A 695 -29.03 11.96 50.24
CA ALA A 695 -29.52 11.72 51.59
C ALA A 695 -28.84 10.51 52.25
N ALA A 696 -28.68 9.41 51.51
CA ALA A 696 -28.07 8.18 52.03
C ALA A 696 -26.55 8.29 52.20
N HIS A 697 -25.86 9.06 51.35
CA HIS A 697 -24.40 9.15 51.35
C HIS A 697 -23.86 10.59 51.18
N PRO A 698 -23.97 11.46 52.21
CA PRO A 698 -23.58 12.87 52.11
C PRO A 698 -22.10 13.12 51.75
N ARG A 699 -21.20 12.18 52.07
CA ARG A 699 -19.76 12.26 51.74
C ARG A 699 -19.41 11.80 50.31
N HIS A 700 -20.38 11.30 49.54
CA HIS A 700 -20.15 10.80 48.19
C HIS A 700 -20.28 11.91 47.14
N VAL A 701 -19.19 12.67 46.96
CA VAL A 701 -19.14 13.84 46.08
C VAL A 701 -19.38 13.51 44.60
N PHE A 702 -19.16 12.27 44.16
CA PHE A 702 -19.32 11.86 42.75
C PHE A 702 -20.78 11.96 42.24
N VAL A 703 -21.76 11.96 43.16
CA VAL A 703 -23.18 12.12 42.83
C VAL A 703 -23.44 13.45 42.08
N TYR A 704 -22.73 14.52 42.43
CA TYR A 704 -22.88 15.82 41.77
C TYR A 704 -22.42 15.77 40.30
N SER A 705 -21.24 15.21 40.01
CA SER A 705 -20.76 15.06 38.63
C SER A 705 -21.65 14.11 37.81
N ALA A 706 -22.13 13.02 38.42
CA ALA A 706 -23.06 12.10 37.78
C ALA A 706 -24.40 12.78 37.43
N MET A 707 -24.95 13.59 38.33
CA MET A 707 -26.16 14.37 38.05
C MET A 707 -25.93 15.39 36.94
N LEU A 708 -24.82 16.11 36.96
CA LEU A 708 -24.44 17.05 35.90
C LEU A 708 -24.28 16.37 34.53
N MET A 709 -23.78 15.12 34.49
CA MET A 709 -23.72 14.32 33.27
C MET A 709 -25.11 13.96 32.70
N SER A 710 -26.15 13.86 33.53
CA SER A 710 -27.52 13.61 33.05
C SER A 710 -28.10 14.82 32.32
N PHE A 711 -27.77 16.05 32.76
CA PHE A 711 -28.16 17.29 32.09
C PHE A 711 -27.37 17.53 30.80
N GLU A 712 -26.05 17.36 30.87
CA GLU A 712 -25.15 17.56 29.73
C GLU A 712 -24.26 16.32 29.51
N PRO A 713 -24.77 15.26 28.85
CA PRO A 713 -23.97 14.11 28.46
C PRO A 713 -22.97 14.51 27.35
N GLU A 714 -21.82 13.83 27.27
CA GLU A 714 -20.71 14.24 26.38
C GLU A 714 -21.11 14.41 24.90
N ASN A 715 -22.09 13.66 24.41
CA ASN A 715 -22.58 13.71 23.03
C ASN A 715 -23.66 14.77 22.76
N LYS A 716 -24.23 15.39 23.80
CA LYS A 716 -25.28 16.42 23.70
C LYS A 716 -24.82 17.77 24.27
N LYS A 717 -23.53 17.93 24.58
CA LYS A 717 -22.97 19.21 25.06
C LYS A 717 -23.18 20.32 24.03
N LEU A 718 -23.64 21.48 24.50
CA LEU A 718 -23.80 22.67 23.67
C LEU A 718 -22.42 23.33 23.45
N LEU A 719 -21.96 23.36 22.20
CA LEU A 719 -20.76 24.09 21.78
C LEU A 719 -21.16 25.46 21.21
N PRO A 720 -20.30 26.49 21.25
CA PRO A 720 -20.58 27.77 20.59
C PRO A 720 -20.97 27.61 19.12
N GLY A 721 -21.99 28.37 18.69
CA GLY A 721 -22.58 28.19 17.37
C GLY A 721 -23.50 26.98 17.24
N PHE A 722 -23.95 26.38 18.36
CA PHE A 722 -24.92 25.29 18.35
C PHE A 722 -26.22 25.68 17.63
N LYS A 723 -26.87 24.67 17.03
CA LYS A 723 -28.18 24.80 16.36
C LYS A 723 -29.33 24.14 17.15
N ALA A 724 -29.02 23.49 18.26
CA ALA A 724 -29.99 22.82 19.12
C ALA A 724 -30.82 23.82 19.95
N GLU A 725 -31.96 23.37 20.47
CA GLU A 725 -32.82 24.18 21.34
C GLU A 725 -32.13 24.45 22.69
N TYR A 726 -32.05 25.72 23.09
CA TYR A 726 -31.49 26.17 24.36
C TYR A 726 -32.60 26.38 25.40
N LYS A 727 -32.40 25.87 26.61
CA LYS A 727 -33.34 26.03 27.73
C LYS A 727 -32.63 26.66 28.91
N LEU A 728 -33.15 27.78 29.39
CA LEU A 728 -32.54 28.53 30.49
C LEU A 728 -32.66 27.78 31.83
N GLU A 729 -33.73 27.01 32.01
CA GLU A 729 -33.99 26.23 33.22
C GLU A 729 -32.91 25.18 33.47
N ASP A 730 -32.38 24.57 32.41
CA ASP A 730 -31.33 23.56 32.49
C ASP A 730 -30.03 24.16 33.05
N ASP A 731 -29.66 25.38 32.61
CA ASP A 731 -28.47 26.08 33.12
C ASP A 731 -28.61 26.51 34.58
N HIS A 732 -29.80 26.96 34.98
CA HIS A 732 -30.08 27.27 36.39
C HIS A 732 -29.90 26.05 37.30
N ARG A 733 -30.41 24.89 36.87
CA ARG A 733 -30.28 23.64 37.62
C ARG A 733 -28.84 23.12 37.65
N ILE A 734 -28.10 23.25 36.54
CA ILE A 734 -26.66 22.94 36.49
C ILE A 734 -25.89 23.79 37.51
N ILE A 735 -26.18 25.08 37.60
CA ILE A 735 -25.52 25.99 38.55
C ILE A 735 -25.82 25.62 40.00
N GLU A 736 -27.08 25.25 40.29
CA GLU A 736 -27.50 24.82 41.63
C GLU A 736 -26.72 23.55 42.05
N VAL A 737 -26.74 22.50 41.22
CA VAL A 737 -26.07 21.22 41.49
C VAL A 737 -24.56 21.39 41.57
N ALA A 738 -23.96 22.18 40.67
CA ALA A 738 -22.53 22.45 40.68
C ALA A 738 -22.09 23.25 41.91
N SER A 739 -22.89 24.22 42.37
CA SER A 739 -22.59 25.00 43.57
C SER A 739 -22.61 24.11 44.81
N MET A 740 -23.64 23.26 44.96
CA MET A 740 -23.68 22.26 46.03
C MET A 740 -22.47 21.31 46.00
N GLY A 741 -22.03 20.90 44.81
CA GLY A 741 -20.83 20.08 44.64
C GLY A 741 -19.55 20.79 45.04
N ILE A 742 -19.40 22.07 44.68
CA ILE A 742 -18.23 22.90 45.05
C ILE A 742 -18.17 23.11 46.56
N ASP A 743 -19.30 23.42 47.20
CA ASP A 743 -19.37 23.68 48.65
C ASP A 743 -19.13 22.41 49.49
N SER A 744 -19.40 21.24 48.91
CA SER A 744 -19.16 19.94 49.56
C SER A 744 -17.69 19.52 49.64
N ILE A 745 -16.78 20.22 48.95
CA ILE A 745 -15.34 19.89 48.86
C ILE A 745 -14.53 20.97 49.59
N ASP A 746 -13.70 20.56 50.55
CA ASP A 746 -12.73 21.46 51.18
C ASP A 746 -11.58 21.76 50.21
N GLN A 747 -11.65 22.94 49.59
CA GLN A 747 -10.66 23.43 48.65
C GLN A 747 -9.30 23.71 49.29
N THR A 748 -9.27 24.09 50.57
CA THR A 748 -8.03 24.42 51.29
C THR A 748 -7.26 23.15 51.59
N GLU A 749 -7.96 22.11 52.07
CA GLU A 749 -7.37 20.78 52.30
C GLU A 749 -6.85 20.17 50.99
N LEU A 750 -7.60 20.29 49.90
CA LEU A 750 -7.21 19.76 48.60
C LEU A 750 -5.98 20.47 48.01
N LEU A 751 -5.91 21.80 48.13
CA LEU A 751 -4.73 22.56 47.68
C LEU A 751 -3.50 22.28 48.55
N ALA A 752 -3.68 22.13 49.86
CA ALA A 752 -2.60 21.73 50.76
C ALA A 752 -2.05 20.35 50.36
N TYR A 753 -2.93 19.40 50.01
CA TYR A 753 -2.53 18.08 49.52
C TYR A 753 -1.76 18.15 48.20
N LEU A 754 -2.24 18.93 47.22
CA LEU A 754 -1.57 19.11 45.93
C LEU A 754 -0.16 19.73 46.06
N GLY A 755 0.07 20.54 47.11
CA GLY A 755 1.38 21.09 47.44
C GLY A 755 2.36 20.13 48.11
N MET A 756 1.91 18.94 48.56
CA MET A 756 2.77 17.96 49.25
C MET A 756 3.65 17.18 48.26
N LYS A 757 4.98 17.21 48.44
CA LYS A 757 5.94 16.44 47.61
C LYS A 757 5.99 14.95 47.94
N HIS A 758 5.80 14.57 49.21
CA HIS A 758 5.78 13.17 49.66
C HIS A 758 4.84 13.03 50.86
N ASP A 759 3.89 12.11 50.77
CA ASP A 759 3.01 11.73 51.87
C ASP A 759 3.62 10.53 52.62
N ALA A 760 3.93 10.69 53.91
CA ALA A 760 4.59 9.67 54.73
C ALA A 760 3.61 8.75 55.47
N ARG A 761 2.28 8.93 55.27
CA ARG A 761 1.25 8.15 55.96
C ARG A 761 1.14 6.72 55.39
N PRO A 762 0.85 5.71 56.22
CA PRO A 762 0.73 4.31 55.79
C PRO A 762 -0.46 4.06 54.84
N ASP A 763 -1.44 4.95 54.78
CA ASP A 763 -2.61 4.92 53.89
C ASP A 763 -2.52 5.92 52.70
N ALA A 764 -1.32 6.49 52.45
CA ALA A 764 -1.08 7.51 51.42
C ALA A 764 -1.64 7.16 50.03
N ALA A 765 -1.59 5.89 49.62
CA ALA A 765 -2.12 5.47 48.31
C ALA A 765 -3.66 5.59 48.21
N LYS A 766 -4.39 5.27 49.29
CA LYS A 766 -5.86 5.40 49.34
C LYS A 766 -6.28 6.86 49.41
N GLN A 767 -5.58 7.66 50.23
CA GLN A 767 -5.83 9.09 50.32
C GLN A 767 -5.53 9.80 49.00
N LYS A 768 -4.44 9.46 48.31
CA LYS A 768 -4.16 9.96 46.95
C LYS A 768 -5.30 9.71 45.97
N GLN A 769 -5.84 8.50 45.98
CA GLN A 769 -6.96 8.15 45.11
C GLN A 769 -8.22 8.95 45.47
N GLN A 770 -8.48 9.19 46.76
CA GLN A 770 -9.63 9.96 47.22
C GLN A 770 -9.50 11.46 46.88
N MET A 771 -8.35 12.07 47.15
CA MET A 771 -8.10 13.49 46.87
C MET A 771 -8.11 13.77 45.36
N GLU A 772 -7.51 12.88 44.54
CA GLU A 772 -7.56 13.04 43.08
C GLU A 772 -9.00 12.89 42.54
N ARG A 773 -9.83 12.02 43.14
CA ARG A 773 -11.25 11.93 42.79
C ARG A 773 -12.01 13.20 43.15
N GLN A 774 -11.79 13.78 44.33
CA GLN A 774 -12.40 15.05 44.73
C GLN A 774 -11.96 16.18 43.81
N ARG A 775 -10.67 16.24 43.44
CA ARG A 775 -10.14 17.18 42.46
C ARG A 775 -10.85 17.08 41.10
N LEU A 776 -11.03 15.87 40.57
CA LEU A 776 -11.70 15.67 39.28
C LEU A 776 -13.17 16.13 39.33
N VAL A 777 -13.88 15.86 40.43
CA VAL A 777 -15.27 16.33 40.60
C VAL A 777 -15.31 17.85 40.72
N LEU A 778 -14.40 18.47 41.48
CA LEU A 778 -14.31 19.92 41.60
C LEU A 778 -14.03 20.59 40.24
N ILE A 779 -13.15 20.02 39.43
CA ILE A 779 -12.87 20.50 38.07
C ILE A 779 -14.13 20.41 37.20
N ASP A 780 -14.86 19.30 37.24
CA ASP A 780 -16.09 19.11 36.46
C ASP A 780 -17.21 20.09 36.89
N THR A 781 -17.45 20.26 38.20
CA THR A 781 -18.48 21.17 38.73
C THR A 781 -18.14 22.63 38.43
N LEU A 782 -16.90 23.09 38.69
CA LEU A 782 -16.45 24.46 38.35
C LEU A 782 -16.56 24.73 36.85
N SER A 783 -16.16 23.77 36.01
CA SER A 783 -16.19 23.94 34.57
C SER A 783 -17.61 24.04 34.01
N ARG A 784 -18.53 23.19 34.48
CA ARG A 784 -19.94 23.23 34.04
C ARG A 784 -20.67 24.46 34.58
N LYS A 785 -20.40 24.87 35.82
CA LYS A 785 -20.90 26.13 36.38
C LYS A 785 -20.43 27.32 35.54
N GLY A 786 -19.13 27.38 35.23
CA GLY A 786 -18.56 28.42 34.39
C GLY A 786 -19.15 28.45 32.98
N ALA A 787 -19.33 27.28 32.34
CA ALA A 787 -19.95 27.19 31.02
C ALA A 787 -21.42 27.67 31.03
N ALA A 788 -22.19 27.30 32.05
CA ALA A 788 -23.57 27.78 32.23
C ALA A 788 -23.63 29.30 32.45
N TYR A 789 -22.72 29.88 33.26
CA TYR A 789 -22.63 31.34 33.42
C TYR A 789 -22.33 32.03 32.09
N CYS A 790 -21.40 31.50 31.29
CA CYS A 790 -21.11 32.04 29.96
C CYS A 790 -22.33 32.01 29.04
N ARG A 791 -23.10 30.91 29.04
CA ARG A 791 -24.32 30.77 28.23
C ARG A 791 -25.40 31.76 28.66
N ILE A 792 -25.67 31.88 29.96
CA ILE A 792 -26.61 32.86 30.52
C ILE A 792 -26.17 34.29 30.14
N TYR A 793 -24.90 34.63 30.29
CA TYR A 793 -24.37 35.96 29.95
C TYR A 793 -24.56 36.33 28.47
N MET A 794 -24.46 35.34 27.57
CA MET A 794 -24.58 35.56 26.13
C MET A 794 -26.02 35.46 25.60
N LEU A 795 -26.84 34.56 26.15
CA LEU A 795 -28.12 34.14 25.55
C LEU A 795 -29.36 34.58 26.35
N SER A 796 -29.23 34.96 27.62
CA SER A 796 -30.37 35.43 28.42
C SER A 796 -30.52 36.96 28.35
N ASP A 797 -31.75 37.44 28.19
CA ASP A 797 -32.05 38.87 28.08
C ASP A 797 -31.72 39.64 29.38
N ASN A 798 -31.99 39.02 30.54
CA ASN A 798 -31.85 39.67 31.84
C ASN A 798 -30.54 39.31 32.58
N LYS A 799 -29.72 38.39 32.07
CA LYS A 799 -28.44 37.95 32.66
C LYS A 799 -28.50 37.68 34.17
N THR A 800 -29.64 37.23 34.67
CA THR A 800 -29.93 37.08 36.10
C THR A 800 -30.12 35.62 36.47
N LEU A 801 -29.57 35.24 37.61
CA LEU A 801 -29.78 33.94 38.23
C LEU A 801 -31.09 33.91 39.02
N PRO A 802 -31.61 32.72 39.37
CA PRO A 802 -32.84 32.58 40.17
C PRO A 802 -32.82 33.29 41.53
N ASP A 803 -31.62 33.54 42.07
CA ASP A 803 -31.39 34.24 43.34
C ASP A 803 -31.34 35.78 43.20
N GLY A 804 -31.54 36.31 41.99
CA GLY A 804 -31.49 37.74 41.69
C GLY A 804 -30.08 38.29 41.38
N THR A 805 -29.04 37.45 41.42
CA THR A 805 -27.66 37.85 41.12
C THR A 805 -27.48 38.07 39.62
N THR A 806 -26.88 39.20 39.22
CA THR A 806 -26.51 39.47 37.83
C THR A 806 -25.19 38.81 37.46
N VAL A 807 -25.17 38.04 36.38
CA VAL A 807 -23.96 37.41 35.84
C VAL A 807 -23.14 38.48 35.10
N THR A 808 -21.95 38.77 35.62
CA THR A 808 -20.99 39.71 35.02
C THR A 808 -19.76 38.96 34.48
N LEU A 809 -19.00 39.61 33.59
CA LEU A 809 -17.74 39.03 33.09
C LEU A 809 -16.74 38.75 34.22
N GLU A 810 -16.71 39.63 35.24
CA GLU A 810 -15.89 39.47 36.45
C GLU A 810 -16.27 38.21 37.24
N SER A 811 -17.57 37.89 37.34
CA SER A 811 -18.03 36.67 38.00
C SER A 811 -17.57 35.39 37.28
N ILE A 812 -17.49 35.43 35.94
CA ILE A 812 -16.99 34.34 35.11
C ILE A 812 -15.47 34.20 35.27
N ASP A 813 -14.74 35.32 35.23
CA ASP A 813 -13.29 35.34 35.43
C ASP A 813 -12.90 34.83 36.81
N ALA A 814 -13.66 35.14 37.86
CA ALA A 814 -13.44 34.61 39.20
C ALA A 814 -13.56 33.07 39.27
N ILE A 815 -14.52 32.49 38.54
CA ILE A 815 -14.66 31.03 38.42
C ILE A 815 -13.45 30.43 37.69
N LEU A 816 -12.99 31.08 36.61
CA LEU A 816 -11.81 30.63 35.85
C LEU A 816 -10.52 30.69 36.67
N ILE A 817 -10.31 31.76 37.42
CA ILE A 817 -9.16 31.92 38.33
C ILE A 817 -9.20 30.84 39.42
N THR A 818 -10.39 30.51 39.93
CA THR A 818 -10.54 29.43 40.91
C THR A 818 -10.22 28.08 40.30
N LEU A 819 -10.70 27.79 39.09
CA LEU A 819 -10.39 26.55 38.37
C LEU A 819 -8.88 26.41 38.11
N GLN A 820 -8.20 27.49 37.76
CA GLN A 820 -6.77 27.49 37.47
C GLN A 820 -5.91 27.03 38.66
N LYS A 821 -6.39 27.16 39.90
CA LYS A 821 -5.69 26.67 41.09
C LYS A 821 -5.57 25.14 41.14
N PHE A 822 -6.44 24.42 40.42
CA PHE A 822 -6.55 22.96 40.50
C PHE A 822 -6.10 22.22 39.24
N VAL A 823 -5.74 22.94 38.17
CA VAL A 823 -5.25 22.37 36.90
C VAL A 823 -3.88 22.94 36.54
N GLU A 824 -2.98 22.14 35.99
CA GLU A 824 -1.66 22.60 35.55
C GLU A 824 -1.78 23.53 34.33
N THR A 825 -2.56 23.12 33.34
CA THR A 825 -3.06 23.99 32.27
C THR A 825 -4.58 23.92 32.17
N LEU A 826 -5.20 25.05 31.82
CA LEU A 826 -6.63 25.16 31.59
C LEU A 826 -7.14 24.23 30.46
N THR A 827 -6.24 23.61 29.69
CA THR A 827 -6.56 22.73 28.54
C THR A 827 -6.25 21.24 28.78
N ASP A 828 -5.89 20.85 30.01
CA ASP A 828 -5.47 19.47 30.31
C ASP A 828 -6.64 18.51 30.54
N SER A 829 -7.81 19.03 30.90
CA SER A 829 -9.02 18.23 31.12
C SER A 829 -10.11 18.59 30.12
N LYS A 830 -10.92 17.60 29.71
CA LYS A 830 -12.08 17.84 28.85
C LYS A 830 -13.07 18.85 29.47
N PRO A 831 -13.43 18.77 30.78
CA PRO A 831 -14.31 19.76 31.39
C PRO A 831 -13.71 21.16 31.39
N SER A 832 -12.44 21.32 31.79
CA SER A 832 -11.80 22.64 31.82
C SER A 832 -11.72 23.26 30.42
N THR A 833 -11.36 22.47 29.41
CA THR A 833 -11.31 22.93 28.01
C THR A 833 -12.68 23.40 27.53
N TYR A 834 -13.75 22.70 27.91
CA TYR A 834 -15.13 23.08 27.57
C TYR A 834 -15.53 24.45 28.15
N PHE A 835 -15.19 24.72 29.42
CA PHE A 835 -15.44 26.04 30.01
C PHE A 835 -14.60 27.15 29.36
N VAL A 836 -13.31 26.91 29.18
CA VAL A 836 -12.34 27.85 28.57
C VAL A 836 -12.77 28.22 27.14
N LEU A 837 -13.40 27.29 26.44
CA LEU A 837 -13.95 27.49 25.11
C LEU A 837 -15.11 28.51 25.13
N TRP A 838 -16.05 28.38 26.07
CA TRP A 838 -17.13 29.37 26.29
C TRP A 838 -16.61 30.72 26.82
N HIS A 839 -15.62 30.68 27.70
CA HIS A 839 -14.94 31.90 28.20
C HIS A 839 -14.34 32.72 27.05
N ALA A 840 -13.67 32.06 26.09
CA ALA A 840 -13.10 32.74 24.93
C ALA A 840 -14.16 33.47 24.08
N VAL A 841 -15.40 32.95 24.02
CA VAL A 841 -16.51 33.60 23.30
C VAL A 841 -16.97 34.85 24.02
N VAL A 842 -17.28 34.76 25.33
CA VAL A 842 -17.78 35.92 26.11
C VAL A 842 -16.73 37.02 26.23
N SER A 843 -15.43 36.67 26.23
CA SER A 843 -14.31 37.61 26.22
C SER A 843 -13.92 38.09 24.81
N GLN A 844 -14.64 37.68 23.76
CA GLN A 844 -14.36 38.03 22.34
C GLN A 844 -12.93 37.67 21.86
N GLN A 845 -12.33 36.63 22.43
CA GLN A 845 -10.98 36.14 22.10
C GLN A 845 -11.04 35.02 21.05
N TYR A 846 -11.51 35.34 19.83
CA TYR A 846 -11.75 34.33 18.79
C TYR A 846 -10.50 33.58 18.33
N GLY A 847 -9.30 34.18 18.40
CA GLY A 847 -8.04 33.46 18.13
C GLY A 847 -7.76 32.33 19.14
N ARG A 848 -8.10 32.56 20.42
CA ARG A 848 -8.01 31.53 21.47
C ARG A 848 -9.07 30.44 21.25
N LEU A 849 -10.29 30.83 20.86
CA LEU A 849 -11.35 29.91 20.49
C LEU A 849 -10.92 28.98 19.34
N LEU A 850 -10.39 29.54 18.25
CA LEU A 850 -9.91 28.77 17.10
C LEU A 850 -8.83 27.75 17.50
N LYS A 851 -7.85 28.16 18.32
CA LYS A 851 -6.79 27.27 18.80
C LYS A 851 -7.34 26.09 19.61
N LEU A 852 -8.34 26.34 20.46
CA LEU A 852 -8.96 25.30 21.29
C LEU A 852 -9.81 24.35 20.45
N VAL A 853 -10.64 24.88 19.55
CA VAL A 853 -11.50 24.08 18.67
C VAL A 853 -10.66 23.20 17.76
N LEU A 854 -9.56 23.71 17.20
CA LEU A 854 -8.64 22.91 16.38
C LEU A 854 -8.02 21.75 17.19
N LYS A 855 -7.54 22.01 18.41
CA LYS A 855 -7.02 20.95 19.31
C LYS A 855 -8.08 19.86 19.56
N MET A 856 -9.33 20.25 19.82
CA MET A 856 -10.43 19.31 20.04
C MET A 856 -10.80 18.55 18.75
N TYR A 857 -10.76 19.22 17.60
CA TYR A 857 -11.05 18.63 16.30
C TYR A 857 -9.99 17.60 15.88
N ASP A 858 -8.72 17.85 16.21
CA ASP A 858 -7.62 16.90 15.99
C ASP A 858 -7.76 15.64 16.86
N GLU A 859 -8.34 15.77 18.06
CA GLU A 859 -8.66 14.62 18.92
C GLU A 859 -9.90 13.85 18.46
N LYS A 860 -10.92 14.57 18.00
CA LYS A 860 -12.19 14.02 17.51
C LYS A 860 -12.77 14.90 16.40
N SER A 861 -12.60 14.48 15.16
CA SER A 861 -13.22 15.16 14.01
C SER A 861 -14.73 14.91 13.99
N SER A 862 -15.52 15.85 14.49
CA SER A 862 -16.98 15.80 14.49
C SER A 862 -17.59 17.02 13.79
N LYS A 863 -18.82 16.87 13.30
CA LYS A 863 -19.54 17.94 12.60
C LYS A 863 -19.83 19.12 13.53
N GLU A 864 -20.11 18.86 14.81
CA GLU A 864 -20.40 19.89 15.81
C GLU A 864 -19.18 20.76 16.10
N LEU A 865 -17.99 20.15 16.18
CA LEU A 865 -16.74 20.88 16.33
C LEU A 865 -16.38 21.67 15.06
N TYR A 866 -16.70 21.13 13.88
CA TYR A 866 -16.55 21.87 12.62
C TYR A 866 -17.50 23.07 12.54
N ASP A 867 -18.76 22.92 12.94
CA ASP A 867 -19.71 24.03 13.01
C ASP A 867 -19.25 25.10 14.02
N CYS A 868 -18.66 24.70 15.15
CA CYS A 868 -18.03 25.61 16.11
C CYS A 868 -16.81 26.35 15.52
N LEU A 869 -16.02 25.68 14.65
CA LEU A 869 -14.92 26.31 13.92
C LEU A 869 -15.45 27.35 12.93
N VAL A 870 -16.50 27.02 12.19
CA VAL A 870 -17.19 27.93 11.26
C VAL A 870 -17.73 29.14 12.02
N TYR A 871 -18.35 28.94 13.19
CA TYR A 871 -18.81 30.02 14.07
C TYR A 871 -17.65 30.94 14.47
N ALA A 872 -16.54 30.38 14.97
CA ALA A 872 -15.38 31.16 15.41
C ALA A 872 -14.77 32.02 14.28
N VAL A 873 -14.70 31.48 13.06
CA VAL A 873 -14.24 32.23 11.89
C VAL A 873 -15.26 33.31 11.49
N SER A 874 -16.56 33.00 11.50
CA SER A 874 -17.62 33.96 11.13
C SER A 874 -17.70 35.16 12.07
N ALA A 875 -17.37 34.96 13.36
CA ALA A 875 -17.35 36.01 14.36
C ALA A 875 -16.10 36.91 14.27
N THR A 876 -15.12 36.56 13.44
CA THR A 876 -13.89 37.33 13.23
C THR A 876 -13.98 38.14 11.93
N SER A 877 -13.86 39.46 12.00
CA SER A 877 -13.88 40.33 10.82
C SER A 877 -12.67 40.11 9.90
N GLY A 878 -12.89 40.17 8.59
CA GLY A 878 -11.83 40.05 7.56
C GLY A 878 -11.47 38.63 7.12
N LEU A 879 -12.19 37.60 7.59
CA LEU A 879 -11.95 36.19 7.24
C LEU A 879 -13.03 35.59 6.30
N GLU A 880 -13.75 36.39 5.50
CA GLU A 880 -14.83 35.86 4.66
C GLU A 880 -14.34 34.81 3.64
N HIS A 881 -13.12 34.97 3.13
CA HIS A 881 -12.49 34.01 2.23
C HIS A 881 -12.23 32.64 2.90
N VAL A 882 -11.88 32.64 4.19
CA VAL A 882 -11.71 31.41 4.98
C VAL A 882 -13.07 30.77 5.24
N LEU A 883 -14.07 31.56 5.62
CA LEU A 883 -15.43 31.10 5.85
C LEU A 883 -16.03 30.43 4.60
N ALA A 884 -15.90 31.07 3.44
CA ALA A 884 -16.33 30.51 2.15
C ALA A 884 -15.63 29.17 1.86
N SER A 885 -14.33 29.09 2.14
CA SER A 885 -13.55 27.86 1.97
C SER A 885 -14.03 26.75 2.91
N LEU A 886 -14.25 27.03 4.20
CA LEU A 886 -14.77 26.06 5.16
C LEU A 886 -16.16 25.55 4.77
N ASN A 887 -17.07 26.45 4.41
CA ASN A 887 -18.42 26.07 3.96
C ASN A 887 -18.38 25.19 2.71
N SER A 888 -17.45 25.44 1.77
CA SER A 888 -17.27 24.61 0.58
C SER A 888 -16.72 23.21 0.88
N LEU A 889 -15.94 23.05 1.96
CA LEU A 889 -15.33 21.78 2.37
C LEU A 889 -16.29 20.91 3.18
N GLN A 890 -17.25 21.50 3.88
CA GLN A 890 -18.16 20.78 4.78
C GLN A 890 -18.84 19.56 4.14
N PRO A 891 -19.39 19.62 2.91
CA PRO A 891 -20.03 18.46 2.27
C PRO A 891 -19.06 17.32 1.95
N VAL A 892 -17.77 17.64 1.77
CA VAL A 892 -16.70 16.66 1.49
C VAL A 892 -16.21 16.01 2.78
N LEU A 893 -16.12 16.79 3.86
CA LEU A 893 -15.70 16.31 5.18
C LEU A 893 -16.77 15.45 5.85
N PHE A 894 -18.05 15.80 5.67
CA PHE A 894 -19.19 15.13 6.27
C PHE A 894 -20.20 14.75 5.18
N PRO A 895 -19.89 13.72 4.37
CA PRO A 895 -20.81 13.27 3.34
C PRO A 895 -22.14 12.80 3.95
N PRO A 896 -23.25 12.86 3.19
CA PRO A 896 -24.57 12.44 3.68
C PRO A 896 -24.58 11.01 4.23
N PRO A 897 -25.39 10.71 5.27
CA PRO A 897 -25.39 9.39 5.94
C PRO A 897 -25.65 8.20 5.02
N VAL A 898 -26.39 8.43 3.93
CA VAL A 898 -26.84 7.45 2.93
C VAL A 898 -25.76 7.17 1.87
N SER A 899 -24.74 8.02 1.75
CA SER A 899 -23.77 7.97 0.65
C SER A 899 -22.36 7.72 1.17
N VAL A 900 -21.98 6.44 1.27
CA VAL A 900 -20.57 6.10 1.09
C VAL A 900 -20.31 6.14 -0.41
N ARG A 901 -19.14 6.63 -0.85
CA ARG A 901 -18.81 6.69 -2.29
C ARG A 901 -19.04 5.31 -2.93
N PRO A 902 -19.76 5.23 -4.06
CA PRO A 902 -19.96 3.96 -4.75
C PRO A 902 -18.65 3.46 -5.36
N PHE A 903 -18.59 2.15 -5.60
CA PHE A 903 -17.52 1.48 -6.34
C PHE A 903 -17.62 1.72 -7.84
#